data_AF-A0A2V7ILT7-F1
#
_entry.id   AF-A0A2V7ILT7-F1
#
_cell.length_a   1.000
_cell.length_b   1.000
_cell.length_c   1.000
_cell.angle_alpha   90.00
_cell.angle_beta   90.00
_cell.angle_gamma   90.00
#
_symmetry.space_group_name_H-M   'P 1'
#
loop_
_entity.id
_entity.type
_entity.pdbx_description
1 polymer ?
#
loop_
_entity_poly.entity_id
_entity_poly.type
_entity_poly.pdbx_seq_one_letter_code
_entity_poly.pdbx_strand_id
1 'polypeptide(L)'
;MWAWVGGGAGLAAAVLWFLTRRSRSLAQGLASLACLGLGSVLVSGALAVRQIECCWPALRERLVTRASRQLATTLAAAVTEARRLAERGAVASLQPRLGAFDRLEEAVARGWGRPHIEGGAVVFTADGEPWAWAGRHRFVPAVDTSELRAVITPFYVSLEARRQTQAGGTAVGTVLLDAAPAAPDRDRALSSVFARAHGAGLRFFPPRLAPAGLDVSDFTTPQGDTLFSVQVVPPKQGDAQLSTLTQFAGLAAAALAAALLLLLAAAPPGRWRWTVAVAGAWCLTRAPLSPATSLAAFFSPATFYRPLLGVFTSSAGSLTVLAALMLFAAGVLWRRGLARRWWSPVLAGALVLVAPFVVRNLGRGITPPARGVSIALWLSWEAALAVASMALILLAAALVRGSAEPRRVPWPLPAACGWAVLAAVAGLWLWEPNGAWPDWYTYVWLPALAGVLVPAPRRWAVVAIATVAGTAAALVTWGATVEGRLALADRDARGLGGESDPLAAALLERMDAGAASLPAPRTAGDLYTLWLRSPLAVADYPTVLSEWTPAGEPRAELRLASLDLAPALVAALVRSPATRGGPRVERVPAVPGVHYVLIAPVQGGGVLAVGVGPRSRVGTRGLGGARRAPGGLAGGRAARAPAGRLAGTVAAAGARSAGGRR
;
A
#
# COMPACT_ATOMS: atom_id res chain seq x y z
N MET A 1 -25.91 11.02 -22.31
CA MET A 1 -26.81 10.20 -23.13
C MET A 1 -27.00 8.79 -22.54
N TRP A 2 -25.95 7.96 -22.42
CA TRP A 2 -26.04 6.58 -21.90
C TRP A 2 -26.63 6.43 -20.47
N ALA A 3 -26.32 7.35 -19.54
CA ALA A 3 -26.90 7.36 -18.20
C ALA A 3 -28.42 7.54 -18.20
N TRP A 4 -28.93 8.40 -19.09
CA TRP A 4 -30.36 8.68 -19.26
C TRP A 4 -31.08 7.51 -19.95
N VAL A 5 -30.43 6.86 -20.92
CA VAL A 5 -30.95 5.65 -21.57
C VAL A 5 -31.01 4.47 -20.59
N GLY A 6 -29.98 4.29 -19.74
CA GLY A 6 -29.96 3.26 -18.70
C GLY A 6 -31.01 3.50 -17.61
N GLY A 7 -31.15 4.74 -17.14
CA GLY A 7 -32.21 5.13 -16.19
C GLY A 7 -33.61 4.94 -16.78
N GLY A 8 -33.83 5.35 -18.04
CA GLY A 8 -35.09 5.18 -18.75
C GLY A 8 -35.47 3.72 -18.99
N ALA A 9 -34.50 2.86 -19.34
CA ALA A 9 -34.72 1.42 -19.47
C ALA A 9 -35.06 0.75 -18.13
N GLY A 10 -34.43 1.18 -17.02
CA GLY A 10 -34.75 0.71 -15.67
C GLY A 10 -36.14 1.13 -15.20
N LEU A 11 -36.55 2.36 -15.49
CA LEU A 11 -37.89 2.88 -15.20
C LEU A 11 -38.96 2.16 -16.03
N ALA A 12 -38.71 1.95 -17.33
CA ALA A 12 -39.61 1.18 -18.19
C ALA A 12 -39.77 -0.27 -17.68
N ALA A 13 -38.69 -0.93 -17.26
CA ALA A 13 -38.75 -2.26 -16.68
C ALA A 13 -39.51 -2.31 -15.34
N ALA A 14 -39.35 -1.30 -14.48
CA ALA A 14 -40.09 -1.18 -13.22
C ALA A 14 -41.58 -0.92 -13.44
N VAL A 15 -41.94 -0.09 -14.43
CA VAL A 15 -43.32 0.17 -14.84
C VAL A 15 -43.97 -1.09 -15.44
N LEU A 16 -43.25 -1.79 -16.33
CA LEU A 16 -43.69 -3.09 -16.86
C LEU A 16 -43.89 -4.12 -15.74
N TRP A 17 -43.01 -4.16 -14.74
CA TRP A 17 -43.16 -5.01 -13.55
C TRP A 17 -44.41 -4.67 -12.72
N PHE A 18 -44.72 -3.39 -12.56
CA PHE A 18 -45.90 -2.94 -11.83
C PHE A 18 -47.21 -3.28 -12.56
N LEU A 19 -47.18 -3.25 -13.89
CA LEU A 19 -48.32 -3.52 -14.77
C LEU A 19 -48.59 -5.02 -14.99
N THR A 20 -47.57 -5.88 -14.97
CA THR A 20 -47.76 -7.33 -15.17
C THR A 20 -48.07 -8.08 -13.87
N ARG A 21 -49.34 -8.42 -13.63
CA ARG A 21 -49.84 -9.07 -12.39
C ARG A 21 -49.52 -10.57 -12.21
N ARG A 22 -48.87 -11.26 -13.15
CA ARG A 22 -49.01 -12.73 -13.25
C ARG A 22 -47.99 -13.63 -12.50
N SER A 23 -46.89 -13.10 -11.95
CA SER A 23 -46.13 -13.80 -10.90
C SER A 23 -45.07 -12.88 -10.28
N ARG A 24 -45.32 -12.38 -9.07
CA ARG A 24 -44.38 -11.51 -8.36
C ARG A 24 -43.39 -12.35 -7.58
N SER A 25 -42.18 -12.53 -8.10
CA SER A 25 -41.08 -13.03 -7.28
C SER A 25 -40.37 -11.85 -6.60
N LEU A 26 -40.03 -12.01 -5.31
CA LEU A 26 -39.29 -11.00 -4.53
C LEU A 26 -37.95 -10.62 -5.21
N ALA A 27 -37.32 -11.57 -5.91
CA ALA A 27 -36.12 -11.36 -6.70
C ALA A 27 -36.30 -10.35 -7.84
N GLN A 28 -37.44 -10.36 -8.54
CA GLN A 28 -37.72 -9.39 -9.61
C GLN A 28 -37.94 -7.97 -9.06
N GLY A 29 -38.61 -7.84 -7.91
CA GLY A 29 -38.77 -6.55 -7.24
C GLY A 29 -37.43 -5.95 -6.80
N LEU A 30 -36.55 -6.76 -6.21
CA LEU A 30 -35.20 -6.34 -5.84
C LEU A 30 -34.34 -5.97 -7.06
N ALA A 31 -34.43 -6.73 -8.16
CA ALA A 31 -33.70 -6.41 -9.39
C ALA A 31 -34.14 -5.06 -9.98
N SER A 32 -35.44 -4.77 -10.01
CA SER A 32 -35.97 -3.47 -10.45
C SER A 32 -35.49 -2.32 -9.56
N LEU A 33 -35.51 -2.49 -8.23
CA LEU A 33 -34.98 -1.51 -7.28
C LEU A 33 -33.47 -1.26 -7.48
N ALA A 34 -32.69 -2.32 -7.75
CA ALA A 34 -31.26 -2.18 -8.00
C ALA A 34 -30.96 -1.45 -9.32
N CYS A 35 -31.73 -1.70 -10.38
CA CYS A 35 -31.63 -0.95 -11.63
C CYS A 35 -32.01 0.53 -11.46
N LEU A 36 -33.04 0.83 -10.67
CA LEU A 36 -33.41 2.21 -10.32
C LEU A 36 -32.30 2.88 -9.49
N GLY A 37 -31.72 2.17 -8.53
CA GLY A 37 -30.58 2.65 -7.74
C GLY A 37 -29.37 2.98 -8.62
N LEU A 38 -29.02 2.10 -9.57
CA LEU A 38 -27.96 2.34 -10.54
C LEU A 38 -28.25 3.58 -11.41
N GLY A 39 -29.48 3.69 -11.93
CA GLY A 39 -29.91 4.86 -12.71
C GLY A 39 -29.79 6.15 -11.92
N SER A 40 -30.23 6.15 -10.65
CA SER A 40 -30.11 7.28 -9.74
C SER A 40 -28.64 7.70 -9.54
N VAL A 41 -27.74 6.76 -9.25
CA VAL A 41 -26.30 7.05 -9.06
C VAL A 41 -25.68 7.67 -10.33
N LEU A 42 -26.00 7.13 -11.51
CA LEU A 42 -25.49 7.65 -12.79
C LEU A 42 -26.02 9.05 -13.11
N VAL A 43 -27.31 9.31 -12.84
CA VAL A 43 -27.92 10.63 -13.05
C VAL A 43 -27.37 11.64 -12.06
N SER A 44 -27.26 11.29 -10.77
CA SER A 44 -26.65 12.15 -9.74
C SER A 44 -25.21 12.51 -10.09
N GLY A 45 -24.40 11.54 -10.54
CA GLY A 45 -23.03 11.79 -10.99
C GLY A 45 -22.97 12.75 -12.19
N ALA A 46 -23.83 12.54 -13.19
CA ALA A 46 -23.90 13.42 -14.36
C ALA A 46 -24.37 14.84 -14.00
N LEU A 47 -25.35 14.99 -13.12
CA LEU A 47 -25.82 16.29 -12.64
C LEU A 47 -24.76 17.02 -11.82
N ALA A 48 -24.01 16.30 -10.96
CA ALA A 48 -22.93 16.87 -10.18
C ALA A 48 -21.80 17.40 -11.08
N VAL A 49 -21.39 16.64 -12.10
CA VAL A 49 -20.39 17.09 -13.08
C VAL A 49 -20.91 18.29 -13.88
N ARG A 50 -22.17 18.26 -14.34
CA ARG A 50 -22.78 19.39 -15.05
C ARG A 50 -22.86 20.64 -14.20
N GLN A 51 -23.11 20.51 -12.90
CA GLN A 51 -23.12 21.65 -11.97
C GLN A 51 -21.73 22.27 -11.82
N ILE A 52 -20.67 21.44 -11.80
CA ILE A 52 -19.28 21.90 -11.79
C ILE A 52 -18.93 22.58 -13.12
N GLU A 53 -19.42 22.09 -14.26
CA GLU A 53 -19.18 22.71 -15.57
C GLU A 53 -19.91 24.05 -15.72
N CYS A 54 -21.20 24.11 -15.39
CA CYS A 54 -22.03 25.30 -15.63
C CYS A 54 -21.86 26.40 -14.57
N CYS A 55 -21.58 26.05 -13.31
CA CYS A 55 -21.70 26.99 -12.19
C CYS A 55 -20.51 26.94 -11.23
N TRP A 56 -19.30 26.66 -11.74
CA TRP A 56 -18.08 26.57 -10.92
C TRP A 56 -17.84 27.78 -10.00
N PRO A 57 -17.97 29.05 -10.44
CA PRO A 57 -17.66 30.19 -9.57
C PRO A 57 -18.54 30.23 -8.32
N ALA A 58 -19.86 30.01 -8.48
CA ALA A 58 -20.80 29.98 -7.36
C ALA A 58 -20.57 28.78 -6.43
N LEU A 59 -20.17 27.62 -6.98
CA LEU A 59 -19.84 26.45 -6.19
C LEU A 59 -18.55 26.67 -5.38
N ARG A 60 -17.53 27.26 -6.01
CA ARG A 60 -16.26 27.64 -5.38
C ARG A 60 -16.51 28.59 -4.21
N GLU A 61 -17.30 29.63 -4.40
CA GLU A 61 -17.61 30.61 -3.35
C GLU A 61 -18.32 29.95 -2.15
N ARG A 62 -19.32 29.08 -2.41
CA ARG A 62 -19.98 28.32 -1.34
C ARG A 62 -19.03 27.39 -0.59
N LEU A 63 -18.11 26.74 -1.30
CA LEU A 63 -17.10 25.86 -0.71
C LEU A 63 -16.15 26.65 0.19
N VAL A 64 -15.60 27.77 -0.30
CA VAL A 64 -14.69 28.62 0.47
C VAL A 64 -15.41 29.18 1.70
N THR A 65 -16.60 29.75 1.56
CA THR A 65 -17.37 30.31 2.69
C THR A 65 -17.74 29.26 3.74
N ARG A 66 -17.99 28.01 3.33
CA ARG A 66 -18.21 26.90 4.28
C ARG A 66 -16.90 26.49 4.96
N ALA A 67 -15.81 26.36 4.21
CA ALA A 67 -14.51 25.98 4.71
C ALA A 67 -13.95 27.04 5.68
N SER A 68 -13.99 28.33 5.36
CA SER A 68 -13.52 29.40 6.23
C SER A 68 -14.25 29.43 7.58
N ARG A 69 -15.56 29.14 7.61
CA ARG A 69 -16.32 29.00 8.87
C ARG A 69 -15.84 27.82 9.73
N GLN A 70 -15.43 26.72 9.11
CA GLN A 70 -14.91 25.54 9.81
C GLN A 70 -13.42 25.67 10.14
N LEU A 71 -12.69 26.55 9.46
CA LEU A 71 -11.26 26.75 9.68
C LEU A 71 -10.99 27.29 11.09
N ALA A 72 -11.74 28.30 11.52
CA ALA A 72 -11.58 28.90 12.84
C ALA A 72 -11.80 27.88 13.97
N THR A 73 -12.84 27.05 13.87
CA THR A 73 -13.13 26.01 14.86
C THR A 73 -12.06 24.91 14.86
N THR A 74 -11.57 24.53 13.68
CA THR A 74 -10.52 23.50 13.54
C THR A 74 -9.18 23.98 14.08
N LEU A 75 -8.78 25.23 13.82
CA LEU A 75 -7.54 25.81 14.36
C LEU A 75 -7.63 26.04 15.88
N ALA A 76 -8.77 26.50 16.40
CA ALA A 76 -8.97 26.63 17.84
C ALA A 76 -8.86 25.28 18.56
N ALA A 77 -9.37 24.20 17.95
CA ALA A 77 -9.21 22.85 18.48
C ALA A 77 -7.73 22.39 18.44
N ALA A 78 -6.98 22.70 17.38
CA ALA A 78 -5.55 22.41 17.31
C ALA A 78 -4.72 23.14 18.39
N VAL A 79 -5.05 24.41 18.67
CA VAL A 79 -4.45 25.18 19.77
C VAL A 79 -4.76 24.55 21.12
N THR A 80 -6.01 24.13 21.31
CA THR A 80 -6.45 23.47 22.55
C THR A 80 -5.70 22.17 22.76
N GLU A 81 -5.51 21.38 21.70
CA GLU A 81 -4.74 20.14 21.77
C GLU A 81 -3.25 20.38 22.04
N ALA A 82 -2.62 21.36 21.37
CA ALA A 82 -1.23 21.72 21.66
C ALA A 82 -1.05 22.13 23.13
N ARG A 83 -1.96 22.98 23.65
CA ARG A 83 -1.98 23.40 25.07
C ARG A 83 -2.17 22.23 26.01
N ARG A 84 -3.12 21.34 25.72
CA ARG A 84 -3.36 20.11 26.49
C ARG A 84 -2.11 19.24 26.55
N LEU A 85 -1.41 19.04 25.43
CA LEU A 85 -0.18 18.24 25.38
C LEU A 85 0.95 18.89 26.21
N ALA A 86 1.10 20.22 26.13
CA ALA A 86 2.06 20.96 26.94
C ALA A 86 1.76 20.85 28.45
N GLU A 87 0.49 21.00 28.83
CA GLU A 87 0.02 20.85 30.22
C GLU A 87 0.22 19.43 30.74
N ARG A 88 -0.11 18.42 29.93
CA ARG A 88 0.16 17.01 30.25
C ARG A 88 1.65 16.74 30.42
N GLY A 89 2.50 17.37 29.61
CA GLY A 89 3.95 17.30 29.77
C GLY A 89 4.44 17.93 31.06
N ALA A 90 3.90 19.10 31.44
CA ALA A 90 4.23 19.74 32.71
C ALA A 90 3.80 18.91 33.92
N VAL A 91 2.65 18.22 33.84
CA VAL A 91 2.22 17.27 34.90
C VAL A 91 3.07 16.00 34.90
N ALA A 92 3.48 15.51 33.73
CA ALA A 92 4.35 14.34 33.61
C ALA A 92 5.75 14.58 34.19
N SER A 93 6.24 15.82 34.18
CA SER A 93 7.55 16.17 34.76
C SER A 93 7.64 15.95 36.27
N LEU A 94 6.50 15.81 36.97
CA LEU A 94 6.44 15.51 38.40
C LEU A 94 6.62 14.01 38.72
N GLN A 95 6.68 13.16 37.69
CA GLN A 95 6.83 11.72 37.85
C GLN A 95 8.29 11.27 37.77
N PRO A 96 8.63 10.10 38.32
CA PRO A 96 9.90 9.44 38.04
C PRO A 96 10.09 9.25 36.53
N ARG A 97 11.35 9.23 36.08
CA ARG A 97 11.70 9.31 34.65
C ARG A 97 10.94 8.32 33.75
N LEU A 98 10.83 7.06 34.17
CA LEU A 98 10.08 6.04 33.41
C LEU A 98 8.58 6.36 33.34
N GLY A 99 7.96 6.74 34.46
CA GLY A 99 6.54 7.09 34.50
C GLY A 99 6.18 8.35 33.71
N ALA A 100 7.14 9.27 33.52
CA ALA A 100 6.95 10.45 32.68
C ALA A 100 6.78 10.07 31.18
N PHE A 101 7.56 9.10 30.68
CA PHE A 101 7.42 8.61 29.30
C PHE A 101 6.05 7.95 29.08
N ASP A 102 5.64 7.05 29.98
CA ASP A 102 4.35 6.35 29.87
C ASP A 102 3.17 7.34 29.88
N ARG A 103 3.20 8.35 30.77
CA ARG A 103 2.18 9.41 30.84
C ARG A 103 2.09 10.22 29.55
N LEU A 104 3.24 10.56 28.96
CA LEU A 104 3.31 11.32 27.71
C LEU A 104 2.81 10.48 26.54
N GLU A 105 3.19 9.21 26.45
CA GLU A 105 2.74 8.29 25.41
C GLU A 105 1.22 8.12 25.46
N GLU A 106 0.66 7.92 26.65
CA GLU A 106 -0.79 7.83 26.82
C GLU A 106 -1.50 9.15 26.46
N ALA A 107 -0.90 10.29 26.80
CA ALA A 107 -1.45 11.61 26.47
C ALA A 107 -1.52 11.84 24.95
N VAL A 108 -0.49 11.42 24.21
CA VAL A 108 -0.44 11.49 22.74
C VAL A 108 -1.35 10.44 22.10
N ALA A 109 -1.40 9.21 22.62
CA ALA A 109 -2.27 8.15 22.10
C ALA A 109 -3.76 8.50 22.23
N ARG A 110 -4.13 9.20 23.31
CA ARG A 110 -5.47 9.81 23.51
C ARG A 110 -5.63 11.13 22.74
N GLY A 111 -4.80 11.39 21.75
CA GLY A 111 -4.75 12.65 21.01
C GLY A 111 -6.02 12.95 20.21
N TRP A 112 -6.07 14.15 19.65
CA TRP A 112 -7.24 14.71 19.00
C TRP A 112 -7.61 14.07 17.63
N GLY A 113 -8.91 13.80 17.45
CA GLY A 113 -9.54 13.50 16.17
C GLY A 113 -9.47 12.05 15.67
N ARG A 114 -10.51 11.63 14.93
CA ARG A 114 -10.45 10.50 13.99
C ARG A 114 -10.78 11.04 12.60
N PRO A 115 -9.84 11.03 11.64
CA PRO A 115 -8.47 10.50 11.70
C PRO A 115 -7.55 11.29 12.66
N HIS A 116 -6.58 10.59 13.26
CA HIS A 116 -5.64 11.14 14.24
C HIS A 116 -4.68 12.13 13.59
N ILE A 117 -4.63 13.35 14.13
CA ILE A 117 -3.70 14.39 13.70
C ILE A 117 -2.37 14.20 14.40
N GLU A 118 -1.27 14.35 13.66
CA GLU A 118 0.07 14.18 14.20
C GLU A 118 0.38 15.25 15.25
N GLY A 119 0.80 14.80 16.43
CA GLY A 119 1.27 15.66 17.50
C GLY A 119 2.33 14.98 18.36
N GLY A 120 2.93 15.77 19.24
CA GLY A 120 3.97 15.33 20.15
C GLY A 120 4.02 16.16 21.41
N ALA A 121 4.68 15.63 22.42
CA ALA A 121 5.00 16.34 23.65
C ALA A 121 6.46 16.10 24.01
N VAL A 122 7.14 17.12 24.52
CA VAL A 122 8.52 17.03 25.02
C VAL A 122 8.65 17.88 26.27
N VAL A 123 9.48 17.42 27.21
CA VAL A 123 9.81 18.10 28.46
C VAL A 123 11.30 18.35 28.49
N PHE A 124 11.66 19.61 28.70
CA PHE A 124 13.01 20.12 28.83
C PHE A 124 13.34 20.39 30.31
N THR A 125 14.62 20.25 30.66
CA THR A 125 15.17 20.74 31.93
C THR A 125 15.26 22.27 31.95
N ALA A 126 15.64 22.85 33.09
CA ALA A 126 15.91 24.29 33.20
C ALA A 126 17.04 24.73 32.25
N ASP A 127 18.01 23.84 31.98
CA ASP A 127 19.14 24.09 31.07
C ASP A 127 18.75 23.96 29.58
N GLY A 128 17.49 23.61 29.28
CA GLY A 128 17.01 23.46 27.91
C GLY A 128 17.27 22.09 27.27
N GLU A 129 17.70 21.08 28.05
CA GLU A 129 17.95 19.72 27.56
C GLU A 129 16.67 18.86 27.58
N PRO A 130 16.28 18.21 26.46
CA PRO A 130 15.11 17.34 26.43
C PRO A 130 15.38 16.04 27.19
N TRP A 131 14.51 15.69 28.15
CA TRP A 131 14.71 14.48 28.97
C TRP A 131 13.55 13.48 28.93
N ALA A 132 12.34 13.91 28.55
CA ALA A 132 11.18 13.07 28.28
C ALA A 132 10.39 13.55 27.07
N TRP A 133 9.87 12.64 26.25
CA TRP A 133 9.09 12.96 25.05
C TRP A 133 8.17 11.81 24.64
N ALA A 134 7.13 12.14 23.88
CA ALA A 134 6.30 11.18 23.17
C ALA A 134 5.71 11.79 21.89
N GLY A 135 5.21 10.92 21.01
CA GLY A 135 4.66 11.32 19.72
C GLY A 135 5.75 11.65 18.70
N ARG A 136 5.39 12.45 17.70
CA ARG A 136 6.30 12.84 16.61
C ARG A 136 6.55 14.33 16.63
N HIS A 137 7.82 14.69 16.52
CA HIS A 137 8.28 16.06 16.40
C HIS A 137 9.00 16.21 15.06
N ARG A 138 8.65 17.24 14.28
CA ARG A 138 9.29 17.50 12.97
C ARG A 138 10.59 18.29 13.08
N PHE A 139 10.83 18.89 14.24
CA PHE A 139 12.05 19.57 14.62
C PHE A 139 12.15 19.58 16.15
N VAL A 140 13.34 19.85 16.67
CA VAL A 140 13.54 20.03 18.12
C VAL A 140 13.03 21.42 18.50
N PRO A 141 12.05 21.55 19.41
CA PRO A 141 11.57 22.86 19.82
C PRO A 141 12.71 23.73 20.36
N ALA A 142 12.79 24.96 19.86
CA ALA A 142 13.78 25.93 20.33
C ALA A 142 13.43 26.42 21.75
N VAL A 143 14.47 26.81 22.50
CA VAL A 143 14.33 27.50 23.79
C VAL A 143 13.64 28.84 23.54
N ASP A 144 12.47 29.03 24.14
CA ASP A 144 11.60 30.19 23.95
C ASP A 144 10.66 30.31 25.15
N THR A 145 10.20 31.54 25.43
CA THR A 145 9.29 31.87 26.53
C THR A 145 7.86 32.11 26.06
N SER A 146 7.60 32.20 24.76
CA SER A 146 6.25 32.45 24.24
C SER A 146 5.29 31.28 24.53
N GLU A 147 4.06 31.61 24.98
CA GLU A 147 3.05 30.59 25.30
C GLU A 147 2.66 29.76 24.07
N LEU A 148 2.52 30.44 22.94
CA LEU A 148 2.15 29.87 21.65
C LEU A 148 3.15 30.34 20.60
N ARG A 149 3.52 29.43 19.70
CA ARG A 149 4.41 29.72 18.58
C ARG A 149 4.00 28.90 17.37
N ALA A 150 4.04 29.52 16.20
CA ALA A 150 4.00 28.80 14.95
C ALA A 150 5.40 28.72 14.36
N VAL A 151 5.81 27.51 13.98
CA VAL A 151 7.07 27.29 13.26
C VAL A 151 6.71 26.93 11.83
N ILE A 152 7.07 27.83 10.92
CA ILE A 152 6.81 27.68 9.48
C ILE A 152 8.14 27.47 8.79
N THR A 153 8.26 26.31 8.14
CA THR A 153 9.36 25.98 7.24
C THR A 153 8.79 25.72 5.84
N PRO A 154 9.63 25.61 4.80
CA PRO A 154 9.15 25.23 3.48
C PRO A 154 8.51 23.81 3.43
N PHE A 155 8.73 22.98 4.45
CA PHE A 155 8.32 21.57 4.46
C PHE A 155 7.25 21.24 5.49
N TYR A 156 7.20 21.96 6.60
CA TYR A 156 6.30 21.72 7.71
C TYR A 156 5.81 23.02 8.31
N VAL A 157 4.57 23.00 8.76
CA VAL A 157 4.01 24.01 9.64
C VAL A 157 3.51 23.32 10.88
N SER A 158 3.98 23.75 12.04
CA SER A 158 3.54 23.21 13.31
C SER A 158 3.18 24.31 14.28
N LEU A 159 2.21 24.01 15.13
CA LEU A 159 1.83 24.82 16.25
C LEU A 159 2.46 24.25 17.52
N GLU A 160 3.12 25.10 18.28
CA GLU A 160 3.70 24.76 19.57
C GLU A 160 2.99 25.55 20.67
N ALA A 161 2.66 24.86 21.77
CA ALA A 161 2.27 25.48 23.01
C ALA A 161 3.29 25.14 24.10
N ARG A 162 3.59 26.09 24.98
CA ARG A 162 4.58 25.94 26.05
C ARG A 162 3.94 26.10 27.43
N ARG A 163 4.41 25.32 28.39
CA ARG A 163 4.05 25.43 29.82
C ARG A 163 5.32 25.28 30.67
N GLN A 164 5.48 26.15 31.65
CA GLN A 164 6.57 26.03 32.61
C GLN A 164 6.32 24.85 33.55
N THR A 165 7.38 24.12 33.87
CA THR A 165 7.35 23.03 34.86
C THR A 165 7.71 23.58 36.25
N GLN A 166 7.32 22.88 37.32
CA GLN A 166 7.66 23.28 38.68
C GLN A 166 9.17 23.28 38.97
N ALA A 167 9.95 22.48 38.23
CA ALA A 167 11.39 22.38 38.35
C ALA A 167 12.16 23.43 37.51
N GLY A 168 11.47 24.45 36.98
CA GLY A 168 12.09 25.52 36.17
C GLY A 168 12.35 25.16 34.71
N GLY A 169 12.08 23.92 34.28
CA GLY A 169 12.11 23.51 32.88
C GLY A 169 10.83 23.88 32.10
N THR A 170 10.75 23.49 30.84
CA THR A 170 9.59 23.78 29.97
C THR A 170 9.03 22.51 29.33
N ALA A 171 7.70 22.40 29.28
CA ALA A 171 6.99 21.38 28.52
C ALA A 171 6.40 21.98 27.25
N VAL A 172 6.64 21.34 26.11
CA VAL A 172 6.19 21.80 24.79
C VAL A 172 5.28 20.74 24.18
N GLY A 173 4.06 21.15 23.85
CA GLY A 173 3.11 20.37 23.06
C GLY A 173 3.11 20.85 21.61
N THR A 174 3.21 19.93 20.66
CA THR A 174 3.32 20.21 19.23
C THR A 174 2.19 19.55 18.45
N VAL A 175 1.64 20.27 17.46
CA VAL A 175 0.61 19.77 16.54
C VAL A 175 1.02 20.12 15.10
N LEU A 176 0.98 19.14 14.20
CA LEU A 176 1.32 19.33 12.80
C LEU A 176 0.14 19.97 12.03
N LEU A 177 0.30 21.23 11.64
CA LEU A 177 -0.71 21.97 10.88
C LEU A 177 -0.64 21.66 9.39
N ASP A 178 0.57 21.64 8.80
CA ASP A 178 0.77 21.37 7.38
C ASP A 178 2.08 20.62 7.11
N ALA A 179 2.10 19.89 6.00
CA ALA A 179 3.26 19.16 5.53
C ALA A 179 3.31 19.16 4.00
N ALA A 180 4.50 19.42 3.45
CA ALA A 180 4.74 19.47 2.02
C ALA A 180 4.38 18.13 1.34
N PRO A 181 4.06 18.12 0.03
CA PRO A 181 3.63 16.91 -0.68
C PRO A 181 4.63 15.75 -0.62
N ALA A 182 5.93 16.05 -0.54
CA ALA A 182 7.01 15.06 -0.44
C ALA A 182 7.26 14.57 1.00
N ALA A 183 6.61 15.17 1.99
CA ALA A 183 6.85 14.81 3.39
C ALA A 183 6.15 13.49 3.76
N PRO A 184 6.84 12.59 4.49
CA PRO A 184 6.25 11.34 4.95
C PRO A 184 5.13 11.60 5.96
N ASP A 185 4.08 10.77 5.89
CA ASP A 185 2.89 10.82 6.74
C ASP A 185 2.13 12.15 6.70
N ARG A 186 2.23 12.89 5.59
CA ARG A 186 1.43 14.09 5.30
C ARG A 186 -0.06 13.91 5.57
N ASP A 187 -0.59 12.70 5.38
CA ASP A 187 -1.99 12.36 5.62
C ASP A 187 -2.44 12.53 7.09
N ARG A 188 -1.50 12.79 8.01
CA ARG A 188 -1.77 13.09 9.43
C ARG A 188 -1.65 14.57 9.77
N ALA A 189 -1.28 15.45 8.83
CA ALA A 189 -1.31 16.89 9.03
C ALA A 189 -2.75 17.42 9.06
N LEU A 190 -3.01 18.47 9.85
CA LEU A 190 -4.33 19.10 9.92
C LEU A 190 -4.83 19.56 8.54
N SER A 191 -3.95 20.11 7.70
CA SER A 191 -4.28 20.56 6.34
C SER A 191 -4.83 19.43 5.45
N SER A 192 -4.26 18.23 5.53
CA SER A 192 -4.68 17.08 4.72
C SER A 192 -5.95 16.42 5.26
N VAL A 193 -6.13 16.42 6.59
CA VAL A 193 -7.39 16.00 7.23
C VAL A 193 -8.51 16.97 6.87
N PHE A 194 -8.26 18.29 6.97
CA PHE A 194 -9.21 19.33 6.63
C PHE A 194 -9.60 19.28 5.14
N ALA A 195 -8.63 19.12 4.24
CA ALA A 195 -8.88 18.99 2.81
C ALA A 195 -9.77 17.79 2.46
N ARG A 196 -9.58 16.65 3.14
CA ARG A 196 -10.46 15.48 2.96
C ARG A 196 -11.86 15.69 3.52
N ALA A 197 -11.99 16.37 4.65
CA ALA A 197 -13.27 16.60 5.31
C ALA A 197 -14.13 17.66 4.60
N HIS A 198 -13.50 18.72 4.08
CA HIS A 198 -14.19 19.90 3.56
C HIS A 198 -13.98 20.17 2.07
N GLY A 199 -13.09 19.42 1.40
CA GLY A 199 -12.84 19.54 -0.03
C GLY A 199 -12.04 20.78 -0.42
N ALA A 200 -11.40 21.48 0.53
CA ALA A 200 -10.58 22.66 0.29
C ALA A 200 -9.21 22.53 0.97
N GLY A 201 -8.15 22.84 0.23
CA GLY A 201 -6.79 22.85 0.77
C GLY A 201 -6.55 24.05 1.68
N LEU A 202 -5.51 23.97 2.51
CA LEU A 202 -5.03 25.08 3.32
C LEU A 202 -3.62 25.45 2.89
N ARG A 203 -3.33 26.75 2.87
CA ARG A 203 -1.99 27.28 2.66
C ARG A 203 -1.63 28.24 3.78
N PHE A 204 -0.51 27.97 4.43
CA PHE A 204 -0.04 28.74 5.58
C PHE A 204 1.02 29.75 5.14
N PHE A 205 0.97 30.93 5.72
CA PHE A 205 1.92 32.02 5.50
C PHE A 205 2.51 32.49 6.83
N PRO A 206 3.79 32.90 6.84
CA PRO A 206 4.36 33.58 8.01
C PRO A 206 3.60 34.87 8.34
N PRO A 207 3.73 35.35 9.59
CA PRO A 207 3.09 36.59 10.05
C PRO A 207 3.29 37.72 9.05
N ARG A 208 2.19 38.40 8.68
CA ARG A 208 2.20 39.61 7.82
C ARG A 208 2.76 39.41 6.40
N LEU A 209 2.94 38.17 5.95
CA LEU A 209 3.39 37.85 4.58
C LEU A 209 2.28 37.28 3.68
N ALA A 210 1.05 37.18 4.18
CA ALA A 210 -0.05 36.71 3.36
C ALA A 210 -0.52 37.76 2.34
N PRO A 211 -1.00 37.33 1.16
CA PRO A 211 -1.63 38.23 0.20
C PRO A 211 -2.89 38.88 0.80
N ALA A 212 -3.15 40.14 0.46
CA ALA A 212 -4.42 40.78 0.81
C ALA A 212 -5.57 40.09 0.04
N GLY A 213 -6.59 39.58 0.75
CA GLY A 213 -7.75 38.95 0.13
C GLY A 213 -8.76 38.39 1.15
N LEU A 214 -10.01 38.21 0.71
CA LEU A 214 -11.13 37.74 1.54
C LEU A 214 -11.01 36.25 1.96
N ASP A 215 -10.13 35.49 1.30
CA ASP A 215 -9.93 34.05 1.55
C ASP A 215 -8.81 33.77 2.55
N VAL A 216 -8.22 34.82 3.13
CA VAL A 216 -7.13 34.76 4.11
C VAL A 216 -7.67 35.06 5.50
N SER A 217 -7.36 34.19 6.45
CA SER A 217 -7.69 34.36 7.87
C SER A 217 -6.42 34.47 8.68
N ASP A 218 -6.28 35.58 9.40
CA ASP A 218 -5.17 35.80 10.33
C ASP A 218 -5.46 35.13 11.67
N PHE A 219 -4.50 34.36 12.17
CA PHE A 219 -4.60 33.75 13.48
C PHE A 219 -3.72 34.53 14.47
N THR A 220 -4.35 35.20 15.42
CA THR A 220 -3.69 36.09 16.38
C THR A 220 -3.60 35.46 17.77
N THR A 221 -2.58 35.85 18.53
CA THR A 221 -2.52 35.58 19.97
C THR A 221 -3.56 36.43 20.71
N PRO A 222 -3.89 36.08 21.97
CA PRO A 222 -4.69 36.95 22.83
C PRO A 222 -4.10 38.36 23.00
N GLN A 223 -2.78 38.53 22.85
CA GLN A 223 -2.10 39.83 22.87
C GLN A 223 -2.24 40.63 21.56
N GLY A 224 -2.85 40.06 20.51
CA GLY A 224 -3.08 40.72 19.22
C GLY A 224 -1.99 40.47 18.17
N ASP A 225 -0.93 39.71 18.49
CA ASP A 225 0.13 39.41 17.53
C ASP A 225 -0.27 38.29 16.58
N THR A 226 -0.12 38.49 15.26
CA THR A 226 -0.38 37.45 14.26
C THR A 226 0.66 36.33 14.37
N LEU A 227 0.22 35.11 14.71
CA LEU A 227 1.08 33.92 14.73
C LEU A 227 1.36 33.40 13.33
N PHE A 228 0.33 33.37 12.48
CA PHE A 228 0.39 32.99 11.07
C PHE A 228 -0.92 33.35 10.39
N SER A 229 -0.91 33.35 9.06
CA SER A 229 -2.09 33.56 8.25
C SER A 229 -2.39 32.31 7.44
N VAL A 230 -3.66 31.99 7.24
CA VAL A 230 -4.09 30.80 6.48
C VAL A 230 -5.00 31.21 5.34
N GLN A 231 -4.70 30.73 4.14
CA GLN A 231 -5.56 30.86 2.99
C GLN A 231 -6.27 29.53 2.70
N VAL A 232 -7.58 29.60 2.50
CA VAL A 232 -8.34 28.47 1.97
C VAL A 232 -8.15 28.41 0.45
N VAL A 233 -7.57 27.32 -0.04
CA VAL A 233 -7.30 27.11 -1.46
C VAL A 233 -8.32 26.12 -2.03
N PRO A 234 -9.28 26.58 -2.85
CA PRO A 234 -10.22 25.68 -3.50
C PRO A 234 -9.50 24.80 -4.55
N PRO A 235 -9.98 23.58 -4.81
CA PRO A 235 -9.40 22.72 -5.84
C PRO A 235 -9.57 23.37 -7.22
N LYS A 236 -8.75 22.97 -8.19
CA LYS A 236 -8.97 23.39 -9.58
C LYS A 236 -10.26 22.72 -10.11
N GLN A 237 -10.93 23.37 -11.06
CA GLN A 237 -12.18 22.84 -11.63
C GLN A 237 -12.00 21.41 -12.18
N GLY A 238 -10.91 21.14 -12.89
CA GLY A 238 -10.60 19.79 -13.39
C GLY A 238 -10.39 18.76 -12.29
N ASP A 239 -9.73 19.14 -11.19
CA ASP A 239 -9.52 18.26 -10.03
C ASP A 239 -10.85 17.95 -9.33
N ALA A 240 -11.74 18.95 -9.22
CA ALA A 240 -13.08 18.78 -8.67
C ALA A 240 -13.94 17.85 -9.56
N GLN A 241 -13.86 17.98 -10.89
CA GLN A 241 -14.51 17.07 -11.83
C GLN A 241 -13.98 15.64 -11.69
N LEU A 242 -12.66 15.46 -11.67
CA LEU A 242 -12.03 14.14 -11.54
C LEU A 242 -12.39 13.48 -10.20
N SER A 243 -12.37 14.23 -9.09
CA SER A 243 -12.77 13.72 -7.78
C SER A 243 -14.24 13.26 -7.75
N THR A 244 -15.12 14.02 -8.42
CA THR A 244 -16.55 13.70 -8.53
C THR A 244 -16.75 12.44 -9.38
N LEU A 245 -16.09 12.37 -10.54
CA LEU A 245 -16.14 11.20 -11.43
C LEU A 245 -15.62 9.94 -10.73
N THR A 246 -14.52 10.02 -10.00
CA THR A 246 -13.93 8.88 -9.29
C THR A 246 -14.81 8.41 -8.12
N GLN A 247 -15.47 9.32 -7.40
CA GLN A 247 -16.43 8.98 -6.36
C GLN A 247 -17.66 8.25 -6.92
N PHE A 248 -18.28 8.81 -7.97
CA PHE A 248 -19.47 8.21 -8.58
C PHE A 248 -19.14 6.95 -9.38
N ALA A 249 -17.95 6.81 -9.95
CA ALA A 249 -17.53 5.58 -10.63
C ALA A 249 -17.51 4.37 -9.67
N GLY A 250 -17.02 4.55 -8.43
CA GLY A 250 -17.03 3.50 -7.42
C GLY A 250 -18.45 3.06 -7.03
N LEU A 251 -19.33 4.02 -6.76
CA LEU A 251 -20.74 3.76 -6.44
C LEU A 251 -21.48 3.12 -7.63
N ALA A 252 -21.24 3.60 -8.84
CA ALA A 252 -21.85 3.08 -10.06
C ALA A 252 -21.41 1.64 -10.33
N ALA A 253 -20.12 1.31 -10.11
CA ALA A 253 -19.63 -0.05 -10.23
C ALA A 253 -20.27 -1.00 -9.21
N ALA A 254 -20.39 -0.57 -7.94
CA ALA A 254 -21.04 -1.36 -6.90
C ALA A 254 -22.54 -1.58 -7.21
N ALA A 255 -23.25 -0.53 -7.62
CA ALA A 255 -24.65 -0.60 -8.01
C ALA A 255 -24.85 -1.49 -9.25
N LEU A 256 -23.94 -1.42 -10.23
CA LEU A 256 -23.96 -2.26 -11.43
C LEU A 256 -23.75 -3.73 -11.09
N ALA A 257 -22.78 -4.05 -10.23
CA ALA A 257 -22.56 -5.42 -9.77
C ALA A 257 -23.79 -5.98 -9.03
N ALA A 258 -24.39 -5.20 -8.13
CA ALA A 258 -25.60 -5.59 -7.42
C ALA A 258 -26.79 -5.81 -8.38
N ALA A 259 -26.98 -4.90 -9.35
CA ALA A 259 -28.04 -5.03 -10.35
C ALA A 259 -27.85 -6.28 -11.21
N LEU A 260 -26.63 -6.57 -11.66
CA LEU A 260 -26.34 -7.76 -12.47
C LEU A 260 -26.59 -9.06 -11.68
N LEU A 261 -26.18 -9.13 -10.41
CA LEU A 261 -26.42 -10.30 -9.55
C LEU A 261 -27.93 -10.55 -9.35
N LEU A 262 -28.69 -9.49 -9.07
CA LEU A 262 -30.13 -9.59 -8.87
C LEU A 262 -30.87 -9.93 -10.17
N LEU A 263 -30.46 -9.35 -11.30
CA LEU A 263 -30.98 -9.72 -12.62
C LEU A 263 -30.69 -11.19 -12.96
N LEU A 264 -29.51 -11.71 -12.62
CA LEU A 264 -29.16 -13.11 -12.84
C LEU A 264 -30.04 -14.06 -12.00
N ALA A 265 -30.30 -13.67 -10.74
CA ALA A 265 -31.17 -14.41 -9.84
C ALA A 265 -32.63 -14.41 -10.33
N ALA A 266 -33.13 -13.24 -10.75
CA ALA A 266 -34.51 -13.02 -11.19
C ALA A 266 -34.82 -13.57 -12.59
N ALA A 267 -33.82 -13.65 -13.47
CA ALA A 267 -34.02 -14.09 -14.84
C ALA A 267 -34.45 -15.58 -14.90
N PRO A 268 -35.45 -15.94 -15.73
CA PRO A 268 -35.87 -17.33 -15.89
C PRO A 268 -34.77 -18.19 -16.54
N PRO A 269 -34.69 -19.49 -16.23
CA PRO A 269 -33.76 -20.40 -16.88
C PRO A 269 -34.01 -20.43 -18.40
N GLY A 270 -32.98 -20.16 -19.22
CA GLY A 270 -33.09 -20.11 -20.68
C GLY A 270 -32.27 -18.98 -21.30
N ARG A 271 -32.74 -18.45 -22.44
CA ARG A 271 -32.05 -17.41 -23.23
C ARG A 271 -31.86 -16.09 -22.46
N TRP A 272 -32.78 -15.73 -21.56
CA TRP A 272 -32.74 -14.47 -20.80
C TRP A 272 -31.65 -14.42 -19.73
N ARG A 273 -31.36 -15.56 -19.07
CA ARG A 273 -30.21 -15.64 -18.15
C ARG A 273 -28.88 -15.48 -18.87
N TRP A 274 -28.79 -15.97 -20.12
CA TRP A 274 -27.60 -15.83 -20.94
C TRP A 274 -27.36 -14.41 -21.41
N THR A 275 -28.41 -13.69 -21.81
CA THR A 275 -28.28 -12.27 -22.17
C THR A 275 -27.81 -11.44 -20.98
N VAL A 276 -28.37 -11.67 -19.78
CA VAL A 276 -27.91 -10.99 -18.55
C VAL A 276 -26.48 -11.36 -18.19
N ALA A 277 -26.09 -12.64 -18.29
CA ALA A 277 -24.74 -13.08 -17.98
C ALA A 277 -23.70 -12.46 -18.94
N VAL A 278 -23.96 -12.51 -20.26
CA VAL A 278 -23.06 -11.95 -21.28
C VAL A 278 -23.00 -10.43 -21.21
N ALA A 279 -24.14 -9.76 -21.06
CA ALA A 279 -24.18 -8.31 -20.86
C ALA A 279 -23.45 -7.91 -19.56
N GLY A 280 -23.64 -8.68 -18.48
CA GLY A 280 -22.93 -8.45 -17.22
C GLY A 280 -21.43 -8.62 -17.34
N ALA A 281 -20.98 -9.65 -18.05
CA ALA A 281 -19.57 -9.87 -18.32
C ALA A 281 -18.95 -8.77 -19.18
N TRP A 282 -19.67 -8.32 -20.22
CA TRP A 282 -19.27 -7.19 -21.05
C TRP A 282 -19.16 -5.90 -20.23
N CYS A 283 -20.15 -5.62 -19.39
CA CYS A 283 -20.16 -4.45 -18.52
C CYS A 283 -19.05 -4.49 -17.47
N LEU A 284 -18.80 -5.64 -16.82
CA LEU A 284 -17.76 -5.78 -15.79
C LEU A 284 -16.35 -5.67 -16.36
N THR A 285 -16.10 -6.18 -17.56
CA THR A 285 -14.79 -6.08 -18.22
C THR A 285 -14.48 -4.66 -18.70
N ARG A 286 -15.51 -3.85 -18.97
CA ARG A 286 -15.40 -2.45 -19.43
C ARG A 286 -15.63 -1.43 -18.32
N ALA A 287 -16.03 -1.85 -17.12
CA ALA A 287 -16.35 -0.95 -16.04
C ALA A 287 -15.07 -0.22 -15.59
N PRO A 288 -15.07 1.12 -15.57
CA PRO A 288 -13.96 1.88 -15.00
C PRO A 288 -14.01 1.72 -13.47
N LEU A 289 -13.35 0.69 -12.97
CA LEU A 289 -13.20 0.48 -11.53
C LEU A 289 -12.20 1.51 -11.00
N SER A 290 -12.71 2.44 -10.19
CA SER A 290 -11.90 3.53 -9.62
C SER A 290 -10.72 2.96 -8.82
N PRO A 291 -9.48 3.48 -8.98
CA PRO A 291 -8.28 3.02 -8.28
C PRO A 291 -8.37 3.08 -6.75
N ALA A 292 -9.36 3.81 -6.22
CA ALA A 292 -9.64 3.90 -4.80
C ALA A 292 -10.36 2.66 -4.21
N THR A 293 -10.88 1.75 -5.04
CA THR A 293 -11.51 0.52 -4.57
C THR A 293 -10.48 -0.61 -4.47
N SER A 294 -10.57 -1.45 -3.43
CA SER A 294 -9.73 -2.67 -3.32
C SER A 294 -9.88 -3.60 -4.54
N LEU A 295 -11.01 -3.50 -5.24
CA LEU A 295 -11.30 -4.19 -6.50
C LEU A 295 -10.47 -3.69 -7.69
N ALA A 296 -9.94 -2.46 -7.66
CA ALA A 296 -9.09 -1.97 -8.75
C ALA A 296 -7.78 -2.76 -8.86
N ALA A 297 -7.22 -3.21 -7.73
CA ALA A 297 -6.05 -4.09 -7.73
C ALA A 297 -6.34 -5.45 -8.38
N PHE A 298 -7.60 -5.90 -8.35
CA PHE A 298 -8.06 -7.16 -8.94
C PHE A 298 -8.24 -7.08 -10.46
N PHE A 299 -8.63 -5.91 -10.98
CA PHE A 299 -8.75 -5.65 -12.41
C PHE A 299 -7.50 -4.96 -13.01
N SER A 300 -6.42 -4.84 -12.22
CA SER A 300 -5.17 -4.24 -12.68
C SER A 300 -4.30 -5.25 -13.45
N PRO A 301 -3.81 -4.90 -14.65
CA PRO A 301 -2.81 -5.71 -15.35
C PRO A 301 -1.48 -5.81 -14.60
N ALA A 302 -1.21 -4.89 -13.67
CA ALA A 302 0.05 -4.85 -12.93
C ALA A 302 0.15 -5.94 -11.85
N THR A 303 -0.95 -6.59 -11.48
CA THR A 303 -1.00 -7.68 -10.49
C THR A 303 -1.21 -9.05 -11.14
N PHE A 304 -1.77 -9.07 -12.35
CA PHE A 304 -2.01 -10.29 -13.11
C PHE A 304 -2.07 -9.97 -14.60
N TYR A 305 -1.24 -10.62 -15.42
CA TYR A 305 -1.31 -10.47 -16.88
C TYR A 305 -0.84 -11.72 -17.63
N ARG A 306 -1.67 -12.20 -18.57
CA ARG A 306 -1.25 -13.16 -19.59
C ARG A 306 -1.89 -12.84 -20.94
N PRO A 307 -1.15 -12.93 -22.06
CA PRO A 307 -1.68 -12.62 -23.40
C PRO A 307 -2.49 -13.77 -24.05
N LEU A 308 -2.87 -14.83 -23.32
CA LEU A 308 -3.51 -16.04 -23.89
C LEU A 308 -4.83 -15.79 -24.63
N LEU A 309 -5.73 -14.96 -24.07
CA LEU A 309 -7.06 -14.67 -24.62
C LEU A 309 -7.30 -13.15 -24.73
N GLY A 310 -6.23 -12.36 -24.85
CA GLY A 310 -6.30 -10.90 -24.95
C GLY A 310 -6.96 -10.24 -23.72
N VAL A 311 -8.03 -9.49 -23.95
CA VAL A 311 -8.71 -8.67 -22.93
C VAL A 311 -9.21 -9.48 -21.73
N PHE A 312 -9.58 -10.75 -21.92
CA PHE A 312 -10.14 -11.60 -20.85
C PHE A 312 -9.10 -12.24 -19.92
N THR A 313 -7.82 -12.21 -20.30
CA THR A 313 -6.70 -12.66 -19.44
C THR A 313 -5.77 -11.50 -19.07
N SER A 314 -6.23 -10.26 -19.31
CA SER A 314 -5.47 -9.03 -19.06
C SER A 314 -5.41 -8.64 -17.58
N SER A 315 -6.32 -9.18 -16.76
CA SER A 315 -6.38 -8.99 -15.30
C SER A 315 -7.08 -10.17 -14.62
N ALA A 316 -6.84 -10.35 -13.31
CA ALA A 316 -7.49 -11.41 -12.53
C ALA A 316 -9.03 -11.27 -12.55
N GLY A 317 -9.54 -10.04 -12.46
CA GLY A 317 -10.97 -9.74 -12.56
C GLY A 317 -11.57 -10.16 -13.90
N SER A 318 -10.92 -9.82 -15.02
CA SER A 318 -11.39 -10.24 -16.35
C SER A 318 -11.41 -11.78 -16.50
N LEU A 319 -10.43 -12.46 -15.93
CA LEU A 319 -10.37 -13.92 -15.91
C LEU A 319 -11.54 -14.51 -15.11
N THR A 320 -11.88 -13.93 -13.96
CA THR A 320 -13.02 -14.41 -13.16
C THR A 320 -14.36 -14.25 -13.86
N VAL A 321 -14.52 -13.16 -14.60
CA VAL A 321 -15.72 -12.90 -15.38
C VAL A 321 -15.86 -13.96 -16.49
N LEU A 322 -14.79 -14.21 -17.25
CA LEU A 322 -14.77 -15.26 -18.27
C LEU A 322 -15.01 -16.65 -17.64
N ALA A 323 -14.32 -16.96 -16.55
CA ALA A 323 -14.45 -18.23 -15.85
C ALA A 323 -15.86 -18.44 -15.29
N ALA A 324 -16.49 -17.40 -14.74
CA ALA A 324 -17.88 -17.45 -14.27
C ALA A 324 -18.87 -17.67 -15.42
N LEU A 325 -18.64 -17.05 -16.58
CA LEU A 325 -19.43 -17.33 -17.79
C LEU A 325 -19.29 -18.79 -18.23
N MET A 326 -18.05 -19.31 -18.29
CA MET A 326 -17.80 -20.71 -18.63
C MET A 326 -18.40 -21.67 -17.60
N LEU A 327 -18.32 -21.33 -16.31
CA LEU A 327 -18.93 -22.08 -15.22
C LEU A 327 -20.46 -22.12 -15.37
N PHE A 328 -21.08 -20.98 -15.72
CA PHE A 328 -22.50 -20.90 -16.00
C PHE A 328 -22.88 -21.76 -17.22
N ALA A 329 -22.07 -21.71 -18.29
CA ALA A 329 -22.20 -22.55 -19.47
C ALA A 329 -22.20 -24.05 -19.12
N ALA A 330 -21.18 -24.47 -18.37
CA ALA A 330 -21.00 -25.83 -17.90
C ALA A 330 -22.19 -26.27 -17.03
N GLY A 331 -22.67 -25.42 -16.12
CA GLY A 331 -23.83 -25.71 -15.28
C GLY A 331 -25.16 -25.81 -16.04
N VAL A 332 -25.32 -25.13 -17.18
CA VAL A 332 -26.47 -25.31 -18.09
C VAL A 332 -26.34 -26.64 -18.84
N LEU A 333 -25.16 -26.94 -19.37
CA LEU A 333 -24.88 -28.19 -20.08
C LEU A 333 -25.11 -29.40 -19.16
N TRP A 334 -24.63 -29.30 -17.93
CA TRP A 334 -24.82 -30.28 -16.87
C TRP A 334 -26.30 -30.55 -16.57
N ARG A 335 -27.13 -29.49 -16.55
CA ARG A 335 -28.57 -29.60 -16.31
C ARG A 335 -29.33 -30.17 -17.50
N ARG A 336 -28.87 -29.93 -18.73
CA ARG A 336 -29.49 -30.48 -19.94
C ARG A 336 -29.29 -31.99 -20.07
N GLY A 337 -28.24 -32.54 -19.46
CA GLY A 337 -27.97 -33.98 -19.49
C GLY A 337 -27.69 -34.47 -20.91
N LEU A 338 -26.48 -34.20 -21.42
CA LEU A 338 -26.09 -34.63 -22.75
C LEU A 338 -26.14 -36.16 -22.86
N ALA A 339 -26.71 -36.66 -23.96
CA ALA A 339 -26.60 -38.07 -24.31
C ALA A 339 -25.12 -38.42 -24.53
N ARG A 340 -24.66 -39.51 -23.91
CA ARG A 340 -23.30 -40.01 -24.10
C ARG A 340 -23.10 -40.39 -25.57
N ARG A 341 -22.25 -39.65 -26.27
CA ARG A 341 -21.76 -40.02 -27.60
C ARG A 341 -20.33 -40.52 -27.47
N TRP A 342 -19.85 -41.27 -28.47
CA TRP A 342 -18.50 -41.84 -28.47
C TRP A 342 -17.39 -40.77 -28.37
N TRP A 343 -17.63 -39.55 -28.87
CA TRP A 343 -16.68 -38.44 -28.79
C TRP A 343 -16.70 -37.68 -27.45
N SER A 344 -17.76 -37.81 -26.65
CA SER A 344 -17.88 -37.15 -25.35
C SER A 344 -16.79 -37.56 -24.34
N PRO A 345 -16.46 -38.85 -24.14
CA PRO A 345 -15.36 -39.25 -23.26
C PRO A 345 -13.99 -38.82 -23.81
N VAL A 346 -13.80 -38.82 -25.13
CA VAL A 346 -12.55 -38.36 -25.76
C VAL A 346 -12.33 -36.86 -25.48
N LEU A 347 -13.36 -36.04 -25.68
CA LEU A 347 -13.30 -34.60 -25.42
C LEU A 347 -13.11 -34.29 -23.92
N ALA A 348 -13.77 -35.06 -23.04
CA ALA A 348 -13.58 -34.92 -21.60
C ALA A 348 -12.14 -35.31 -21.18
N GLY A 349 -11.61 -36.41 -21.71
CA GLY A 349 -10.22 -36.84 -21.47
C GLY A 349 -9.21 -35.80 -21.94
N ALA A 350 -9.41 -35.22 -23.13
CA ALA A 350 -8.59 -34.12 -23.63
C ALA A 350 -8.65 -32.89 -22.70
N LEU A 351 -9.85 -32.50 -22.23
CA LEU A 351 -10.00 -31.36 -21.34
C LEU A 351 -9.30 -31.59 -19.99
N VAL A 352 -9.32 -32.82 -19.48
CA VAL A 352 -8.68 -33.21 -18.20
C VAL A 352 -7.16 -33.25 -18.32
N LEU A 353 -6.63 -33.65 -19.47
CA LEU A 353 -5.20 -33.59 -19.75
C LEU A 353 -4.72 -32.14 -19.87
N VAL A 354 -5.50 -31.26 -20.50
CA VAL A 354 -5.12 -29.87 -20.77
C VAL A 354 -5.35 -28.95 -19.56
N ALA A 355 -6.38 -29.19 -18.74
CA ALA A 355 -6.77 -28.30 -17.65
C ALA A 355 -5.64 -27.99 -16.65
N PRO A 356 -4.85 -28.96 -16.15
CA PRO A 356 -3.70 -28.69 -15.27
C PRO A 356 -2.69 -27.71 -15.87
N PHE A 357 -2.39 -27.85 -17.17
CA PHE A 357 -1.46 -26.96 -17.87
C PHE A 357 -2.02 -25.56 -18.01
N VAL A 358 -3.30 -25.43 -18.34
CA VAL A 358 -3.98 -24.13 -18.43
C VAL A 358 -3.94 -23.42 -17.09
N VAL A 359 -4.31 -24.10 -16.00
CA VAL A 359 -4.33 -23.53 -14.65
C VAL A 359 -2.93 -23.13 -14.19
N ARG A 360 -1.93 -23.99 -14.41
CA ARG A 360 -0.52 -23.68 -14.13
C ARG A 360 -0.03 -22.46 -14.91
N ASN A 361 -0.38 -22.36 -16.19
CA ASN A 361 -0.01 -21.23 -17.04
C ASN A 361 -0.69 -19.92 -16.63
N LEU A 362 -1.97 -19.99 -16.23
CA LEU A 362 -2.69 -18.86 -15.64
C LEU A 362 -2.02 -18.41 -14.33
N GLY A 363 -1.60 -19.35 -13.49
CA GLY A 363 -0.84 -19.09 -12.26
C GLY A 363 0.44 -18.30 -12.48
N ARG A 364 1.19 -18.62 -13.54
CA ARG A 364 2.39 -17.86 -13.93
C ARG A 364 2.09 -16.41 -14.36
N GLY A 365 0.82 -16.04 -14.54
CA GLY A 365 0.39 -14.66 -14.80
C GLY A 365 0.40 -13.75 -13.58
N ILE A 366 0.48 -14.33 -12.38
CA ILE A 366 0.49 -13.58 -11.12
C ILE A 366 1.81 -12.82 -11.00
N THR A 367 1.71 -11.51 -10.80
CA THR A 367 2.86 -10.62 -10.61
C THR A 367 2.74 -9.92 -9.26
N PRO A 368 3.45 -10.41 -8.23
CA PRO A 368 3.33 -9.85 -6.88
C PRO A 368 3.81 -8.40 -6.84
N PRO A 369 3.02 -7.48 -6.26
CA PRO A 369 3.40 -6.07 -6.19
C PRO A 369 4.58 -5.86 -5.24
N ALA A 370 5.43 -4.88 -5.55
CA ALA A 370 6.65 -4.58 -4.79
C ALA A 370 6.42 -4.17 -3.32
N ARG A 371 5.18 -3.81 -2.93
CA ARG A 371 4.82 -3.49 -1.54
C ARG A 371 4.40 -4.71 -0.71
N GLY A 372 4.43 -5.90 -1.30
CA GLY A 372 3.98 -7.15 -0.67
C GLY A 372 2.54 -7.51 -1.02
N VAL A 373 2.19 -8.78 -0.83
CA VAL A 373 0.87 -9.34 -1.16
C VAL A 373 -0.02 -9.28 0.07
N SER A 374 -1.16 -8.58 -0.01
CA SER A 374 -2.17 -8.58 1.05
C SER A 374 -2.99 -9.88 1.02
N ILE A 375 -3.56 -10.27 2.16
CA ILE A 375 -4.41 -11.47 2.27
C ILE A 375 -5.59 -11.40 1.29
N ALA A 376 -6.23 -10.23 1.18
CA ALA A 376 -7.35 -10.03 0.27
C ALA A 376 -6.94 -10.18 -1.21
N LEU A 377 -5.76 -9.68 -1.58
CA LEU A 377 -5.25 -9.83 -2.95
C LEU A 377 -4.90 -11.29 -3.25
N TRP A 378 -4.26 -11.98 -2.32
CA TRP A 378 -3.95 -13.40 -2.45
C TRP A 378 -5.22 -14.26 -2.63
N LEU A 379 -6.20 -14.08 -1.74
CA LEU A 379 -7.50 -14.76 -1.83
C LEU A 379 -8.23 -14.44 -3.14
N SER A 380 -8.07 -13.23 -3.68
CA SER A 380 -8.68 -12.87 -4.95
C SER A 380 -8.09 -13.66 -6.13
N TRP A 381 -6.76 -13.86 -6.17
CA TRP A 381 -6.12 -14.71 -7.19
C TRP A 381 -6.53 -16.17 -7.04
N GLU A 382 -6.64 -16.66 -5.81
CA GLU A 382 -7.06 -18.03 -5.53
C GLU A 382 -8.50 -18.25 -6.01
N ALA A 383 -9.42 -17.35 -5.67
CA ALA A 383 -10.79 -17.39 -6.15
C ALA A 383 -10.85 -17.38 -7.69
N ALA A 384 -10.03 -16.56 -8.35
CA ALA A 384 -10.00 -16.49 -9.80
C ALA A 384 -9.59 -17.82 -10.45
N LEU A 385 -8.49 -18.40 -9.98
CA LEU A 385 -7.98 -19.68 -10.48
C LEU A 385 -8.91 -20.85 -10.11
N ALA A 386 -9.52 -20.82 -8.92
CA ALA A 386 -10.47 -21.84 -8.49
C ALA A 386 -11.73 -21.83 -9.37
N VAL A 387 -12.30 -20.67 -9.66
CA VAL A 387 -13.47 -20.55 -10.55
C VAL A 387 -13.13 -20.99 -11.97
N ALA A 388 -11.94 -20.65 -12.49
CA ALA A 388 -11.48 -21.11 -13.80
C ALA A 388 -11.30 -22.63 -13.85
N SER A 389 -10.65 -23.21 -12.85
CA SER A 389 -10.45 -24.66 -12.72
C SER A 389 -11.78 -25.39 -12.60
N MET A 390 -12.68 -24.88 -11.76
CA MET A 390 -14.02 -25.44 -11.55
C MET A 390 -14.85 -25.41 -12.83
N ALA A 391 -14.74 -24.35 -13.65
CA ALA A 391 -15.41 -24.26 -14.94
C ALA A 391 -14.95 -25.36 -15.91
N LEU A 392 -13.64 -25.60 -16.00
CA LEU A 392 -13.06 -26.65 -16.85
C LEU A 392 -13.47 -28.05 -16.37
N ILE A 393 -13.37 -28.33 -15.07
CA ILE A 393 -13.72 -29.64 -14.52
C ILE A 393 -15.22 -29.91 -14.65
N LEU A 394 -16.09 -28.92 -14.37
CA LEU A 394 -17.53 -29.08 -14.56
C LEU A 394 -17.90 -29.28 -16.02
N LEU A 395 -17.21 -28.63 -16.96
CA LEU A 395 -17.43 -28.83 -18.38
C LEU A 395 -17.07 -30.27 -18.80
N ALA A 396 -15.92 -30.78 -18.36
CA ALA A 396 -15.53 -32.17 -18.62
C ALA A 396 -16.53 -33.16 -18.01
N ALA A 397 -16.93 -32.94 -16.76
CA ALA A 397 -17.86 -33.84 -16.08
C ALA A 397 -19.29 -33.76 -16.66
N ALA A 398 -19.71 -32.62 -17.19
CA ALA A 398 -20.98 -32.50 -17.94
C ALA A 398 -21.00 -33.37 -19.21
N LEU A 399 -19.85 -33.60 -19.86
CA LEU A 399 -19.73 -34.46 -21.05
C LEU A 399 -19.82 -35.96 -20.71
N VAL A 400 -19.41 -36.37 -19.50
CA VAL A 400 -19.29 -37.78 -19.10
C VAL A 400 -20.51 -38.30 -18.33
N ARG A 401 -21.27 -37.41 -17.68
CA ARG A 401 -22.37 -37.76 -16.75
C ARG A 401 -23.52 -38.56 -17.38
N GLY A 402 -23.89 -38.27 -18.62
CA GLY A 402 -25.10 -38.82 -19.25
C GLY A 402 -26.39 -38.13 -18.76
N SER A 403 -27.56 -38.62 -19.23
CA SER A 403 -28.88 -38.01 -18.98
C SER A 403 -29.51 -38.37 -17.63
N ALA A 404 -29.07 -39.46 -16.98
CA ALA A 404 -29.63 -39.94 -15.72
C ALA A 404 -28.76 -39.55 -14.51
N GLU A 405 -29.40 -39.14 -13.40
CA GLU A 405 -28.70 -38.80 -12.17
C GLU A 405 -28.37 -40.08 -11.36
N PRO A 406 -27.09 -40.32 -11.01
CA PRO A 406 -26.69 -41.47 -10.20
C PRO A 406 -27.25 -41.37 -8.78
N ARG A 407 -27.72 -42.49 -8.23
CA ARG A 407 -28.35 -42.54 -6.89
C ARG A 407 -27.35 -42.68 -5.74
N ARG A 408 -26.16 -43.26 -5.97
CA ARG A 408 -25.15 -43.51 -4.93
C ARG A 408 -23.92 -42.66 -5.14
N VAL A 409 -23.28 -42.25 -4.05
CA VAL A 409 -21.97 -41.61 -4.10
C VAL A 409 -20.93 -42.70 -4.38
N PRO A 410 -20.17 -42.60 -5.48
CA PRO A 410 -19.18 -43.60 -5.80
C PRO A 410 -17.92 -43.36 -4.94
N TRP A 411 -17.28 -44.43 -4.46
CA TRP A 411 -16.05 -44.35 -3.65
C TRP A 411 -14.87 -43.57 -4.29
N PRO A 412 -14.72 -43.49 -5.63
CA PRO A 412 -13.65 -42.69 -6.26
C PRO A 412 -13.72 -41.20 -5.94
N LEU A 413 -14.90 -40.70 -5.53
CA LEU A 413 -15.14 -39.28 -5.31
C LEU A 413 -14.47 -38.76 -4.02
N PRO A 414 -14.67 -39.37 -2.82
CA PRO A 414 -13.86 -39.03 -1.65
C PRO A 414 -12.37 -39.39 -1.83
N ALA A 415 -12.05 -40.48 -2.54
CA ALA A 415 -10.67 -40.84 -2.83
C ALA A 415 -9.95 -39.76 -3.67
N ALA A 416 -10.64 -39.17 -4.64
CA ALA A 416 -10.12 -38.08 -5.45
C ALA A 416 -9.86 -36.80 -4.64
N CYS A 417 -10.75 -36.46 -3.70
CA CYS A 417 -10.52 -35.34 -2.79
C CYS A 417 -9.29 -35.59 -1.91
N GLY A 418 -9.16 -36.80 -1.35
CA GLY A 418 -7.98 -37.19 -0.57
C GLY A 418 -6.70 -37.12 -1.41
N TRP A 419 -6.74 -37.60 -2.64
CA TRP A 419 -5.62 -37.53 -3.58
C TRP A 419 -5.23 -36.09 -3.93
N ALA A 420 -6.20 -35.20 -4.14
CA ALA A 420 -5.93 -33.78 -4.41
C ALA A 420 -5.23 -33.09 -3.23
N VAL A 421 -5.63 -33.41 -1.99
CA VAL A 421 -4.96 -32.91 -0.79
C VAL A 421 -3.53 -33.45 -0.70
N LEU A 422 -3.33 -34.76 -0.93
CA LEU A 422 -2.00 -35.37 -0.95
C LEU A 422 -1.11 -34.77 -2.05
N ALA A 423 -1.65 -34.56 -3.25
CA ALA A 423 -0.95 -33.92 -4.35
C ALA A 423 -0.55 -32.49 -3.97
N ALA A 424 -1.43 -31.72 -3.34
CA ALA A 424 -1.14 -30.36 -2.87
C ALA A 424 -0.02 -30.35 -1.82
N VAL A 425 -0.07 -31.25 -0.82
CA VAL A 425 0.97 -31.38 0.21
C VAL A 425 2.31 -31.80 -0.40
N ALA A 426 2.31 -32.77 -1.33
CA ALA A 426 3.50 -33.14 -2.08
C ALA A 426 4.05 -31.96 -2.90
N GLY A 427 3.17 -31.14 -3.47
CA GLY A 427 3.53 -29.92 -4.19
C GLY A 427 4.27 -28.90 -3.33
N LEU A 428 3.93 -28.79 -2.05
CA LEU A 428 4.66 -27.93 -1.11
C LEU A 428 6.10 -28.45 -0.85
N TRP A 429 6.28 -29.77 -0.85
CA TRP A 429 7.59 -30.41 -0.65
C TRP A 429 8.47 -30.40 -1.89
N LEU A 430 7.88 -30.56 -3.08
CA LEU A 430 8.60 -30.60 -4.36
C LEU A 430 8.84 -29.22 -4.99
N TRP A 431 8.39 -28.15 -4.33
CA TRP A 431 8.53 -26.80 -4.85
C TRP A 431 9.99 -26.31 -4.72
N GLU A 432 10.54 -25.80 -5.82
CA GLU A 432 11.92 -25.28 -5.88
C GLU A 432 11.96 -23.78 -6.25
N PRO A 433 12.77 -22.95 -5.55
CA PRO A 433 12.85 -21.50 -5.75
C PRO A 433 13.10 -21.02 -7.18
N ASN A 434 13.86 -21.78 -7.98
CA ASN A 434 14.31 -21.37 -9.31
C ASN A 434 13.70 -22.22 -10.45
N GLY A 435 12.85 -23.20 -10.11
CA GLY A 435 12.25 -24.15 -11.06
C GLY A 435 10.74 -24.33 -10.92
N ALA A 436 10.10 -23.66 -9.94
CA ALA A 436 8.70 -23.81 -9.54
C ALA A 436 8.36 -25.26 -9.17
N TRP A 437 8.00 -26.07 -10.16
CA TRP A 437 7.74 -27.50 -10.01
C TRP A 437 8.26 -28.24 -11.23
N PRO A 438 8.72 -29.49 -11.10
CA PRO A 438 9.05 -30.34 -12.24
C PRO A 438 7.86 -30.46 -13.20
N ASP A 439 8.10 -30.58 -14.50
CA ASP A 439 7.01 -30.67 -15.50
C ASP A 439 6.10 -31.87 -15.25
N TRP A 440 6.69 -33.00 -14.83
CA TRP A 440 5.97 -34.23 -14.52
C TRP A 440 4.98 -34.10 -13.35
N TYR A 441 5.20 -33.16 -12.42
CA TYR A 441 4.34 -32.97 -11.24
C TYR A 441 2.91 -32.64 -11.65
N THR A 442 2.72 -32.01 -12.82
CA THR A 442 1.40 -31.70 -13.37
C THR A 442 0.53 -32.95 -13.56
N TYR A 443 1.15 -34.10 -13.87
CA TYR A 443 0.45 -35.37 -14.07
C TYR A 443 -0.03 -36.03 -12.77
N VAL A 444 0.53 -35.64 -11.61
CA VAL A 444 0.12 -36.16 -10.28
C VAL A 444 -1.34 -35.80 -9.97
N TRP A 445 -1.89 -34.77 -10.62
CA TRP A 445 -3.27 -34.33 -10.47
C TRP A 445 -4.29 -35.15 -11.28
N LEU A 446 -3.84 -35.97 -12.24
CA LEU A 446 -4.73 -36.74 -13.13
C LEU A 446 -5.66 -37.72 -12.37
N PRO A 447 -5.21 -38.49 -11.35
CA PRO A 447 -6.09 -39.38 -10.61
C PRO A 447 -7.23 -38.64 -9.89
N ALA A 448 -6.94 -37.46 -9.32
CA ALA A 448 -7.95 -36.63 -8.68
C ALA A 448 -8.97 -36.11 -9.71
N LEU A 449 -8.51 -35.64 -10.87
CA LEU A 449 -9.40 -35.16 -11.92
C LEU A 449 -10.26 -36.31 -12.47
N ALA A 450 -9.65 -37.46 -12.78
CA ALA A 450 -10.30 -38.68 -13.22
C ALA A 450 -11.42 -39.12 -12.25
N GLY A 451 -11.13 -39.17 -10.95
CA GLY A 451 -12.08 -39.61 -9.93
C GLY A 451 -13.26 -38.66 -9.74
N VAL A 452 -13.07 -37.35 -9.94
CA VAL A 452 -14.15 -36.35 -9.84
C VAL A 452 -15.08 -36.35 -11.06
N LEU A 453 -14.65 -36.88 -12.21
CA LEU A 453 -15.51 -37.03 -13.41
C LEU A 453 -16.49 -38.19 -13.31
N VAL A 454 -16.30 -39.08 -12.33
CA VAL A 454 -17.18 -40.24 -12.15
C VAL A 454 -18.60 -39.74 -11.88
N PRO A 455 -19.62 -40.23 -12.59
CA PRO A 455 -20.99 -39.78 -12.40
C PRO A 455 -21.43 -39.93 -10.94
N ALA A 456 -21.83 -38.81 -10.31
CA ALA A 456 -22.27 -38.77 -8.93
C ALA A 456 -23.49 -37.85 -8.72
N PRO A 457 -24.15 -37.93 -7.55
CA PRO A 457 -25.22 -37.01 -7.18
C PRO A 457 -24.72 -35.56 -7.21
N ARG A 458 -25.52 -34.64 -7.75
CA ARG A 458 -25.08 -33.27 -8.08
C ARG A 458 -24.42 -32.53 -6.91
N ARG A 459 -24.97 -32.63 -5.70
CA ARG A 459 -24.46 -31.91 -4.52
C ARG A 459 -23.03 -32.35 -4.18
N TRP A 460 -22.78 -33.64 -4.18
CA TRP A 460 -21.47 -34.22 -3.87
C TRP A 460 -20.46 -34.01 -4.99
N ALA A 461 -20.88 -34.12 -6.25
CA ALA A 461 -20.03 -33.81 -7.40
C ALA A 461 -19.54 -32.35 -7.36
N VAL A 462 -20.43 -31.39 -7.09
CA VAL A 462 -20.05 -29.97 -7.00
C VAL A 462 -19.08 -29.72 -5.84
N VAL A 463 -19.31 -30.34 -4.67
CA VAL A 463 -18.40 -30.23 -3.53
C VAL A 463 -17.03 -30.78 -3.87
N ALA A 464 -16.93 -31.98 -4.44
CA ALA A 464 -15.64 -32.56 -4.80
C ALA A 464 -14.90 -31.79 -5.89
N ILE A 465 -15.60 -31.30 -6.92
CA ILE A 465 -15.01 -30.42 -7.93
C ILE A 465 -14.46 -29.15 -7.27
N ALA A 466 -15.22 -28.53 -6.37
CA ALA A 466 -14.78 -27.34 -5.65
C ALA A 466 -13.54 -27.62 -4.79
N THR A 467 -13.49 -28.78 -4.11
CA THR A 467 -12.31 -29.18 -3.31
C THR A 467 -11.07 -29.38 -4.18
N VAL A 468 -11.17 -30.11 -5.30
CA VAL A 468 -10.02 -30.35 -6.21
C VAL A 468 -9.58 -29.05 -6.89
N ALA A 469 -10.52 -28.23 -7.37
CA ALA A 469 -10.23 -26.93 -7.98
C ALA A 469 -9.59 -25.95 -6.99
N GLY A 470 -10.13 -25.86 -5.77
CA GLY A 470 -9.64 -24.96 -4.73
C GLY A 470 -8.25 -25.34 -4.24
N THR A 471 -7.99 -26.64 -3.99
CA THR A 471 -6.67 -27.12 -3.56
C THR A 471 -5.59 -26.88 -4.61
N ALA A 472 -5.89 -27.11 -5.89
CA ALA A 472 -4.98 -26.80 -6.99
C ALA A 472 -4.71 -25.28 -7.09
N ALA A 473 -5.76 -24.46 -7.01
CA ALA A 473 -5.62 -23.00 -7.05
C ALA A 473 -4.79 -22.45 -5.88
N ALA A 474 -5.03 -22.96 -4.66
CA ALA A 474 -4.31 -22.56 -3.46
C ALA A 474 -2.80 -22.87 -3.56
N LEU A 475 -2.44 -24.05 -4.06
CA LEU A 475 -1.03 -24.41 -4.26
C LEU A 475 -0.35 -23.47 -5.27
N VAL A 476 -1.01 -23.23 -6.41
CA VAL A 476 -0.46 -22.40 -7.49
C VAL A 476 -0.30 -20.94 -7.05
N THR A 477 -1.27 -20.37 -6.35
CA THR A 477 -1.17 -18.99 -5.86
C THR A 477 -0.13 -18.86 -4.75
N TRP A 478 -0.04 -19.85 -3.85
CA TRP A 478 1.02 -19.90 -2.85
C TRP A 478 2.39 -19.87 -3.52
N GLY A 479 2.67 -20.77 -4.48
CA GLY A 479 3.96 -20.82 -5.18
C GLY A 479 4.31 -19.48 -5.85
N ALA A 480 3.37 -18.89 -6.59
CA ALA A 480 3.58 -17.59 -7.24
C ALA A 480 3.88 -16.45 -6.23
N THR A 481 3.24 -16.46 -5.05
CA THR A 481 3.52 -15.47 -4.01
C THR A 481 4.90 -15.64 -3.38
N VAL A 482 5.34 -16.89 -3.18
CA VAL A 482 6.67 -17.19 -2.63
C VAL A 482 7.74 -16.82 -3.66
N GLU A 483 7.57 -17.20 -4.93
CA GLU A 483 8.46 -16.81 -6.03
C GLU A 483 8.63 -15.29 -6.13
N GLY A 484 7.54 -14.52 -6.07
CA GLY A 484 7.65 -13.06 -6.12
C GLY A 484 8.33 -12.46 -4.89
N ARG A 485 8.14 -13.04 -3.70
CA ARG A 485 8.87 -12.61 -2.49
C ARG A 485 10.34 -12.92 -2.60
N LEU A 486 10.71 -14.09 -3.12
CA LEU A 486 12.12 -14.46 -3.36
C LEU A 486 12.75 -13.60 -4.45
N ALA A 487 12.04 -13.31 -5.54
CA ALA A 487 12.54 -12.42 -6.59
C ALA A 487 12.75 -10.98 -6.08
N LEU A 488 11.88 -10.50 -5.19
CA LEU A 488 12.08 -9.23 -4.50
C LEU A 488 13.28 -9.30 -3.54
N ALA A 489 13.40 -10.37 -2.75
CA ALA A 489 14.51 -10.56 -1.83
C ALA A 489 15.86 -10.70 -2.56
N ASP A 490 15.90 -11.38 -3.69
CA ASP A 490 17.06 -11.55 -4.55
C ASP A 490 17.45 -10.23 -5.22
N ARG A 491 16.47 -9.45 -5.70
CA ARG A 491 16.72 -8.08 -6.18
C ARG A 491 17.26 -7.18 -5.07
N ASP A 492 16.68 -7.25 -3.88
CA ASP A 492 17.14 -6.49 -2.71
C ASP A 492 18.54 -6.96 -2.26
N ALA A 493 18.82 -8.26 -2.31
CA ALA A 493 20.13 -8.85 -1.97
C ALA A 493 21.20 -8.47 -2.99
N ARG A 494 20.89 -8.44 -4.29
CA ARG A 494 21.79 -7.91 -5.33
C ARG A 494 22.06 -6.42 -5.12
N GLY A 495 21.04 -5.64 -4.75
CA GLY A 495 21.21 -4.23 -4.38
C GLY A 495 22.08 -4.00 -3.13
N LEU A 496 22.23 -5.02 -2.28
CA LEU A 496 23.12 -5.01 -1.12
C LEU A 496 24.51 -5.60 -1.42
N GLY A 497 24.61 -6.49 -2.41
CA GLY A 497 25.78 -7.32 -2.69
C GLY A 497 26.61 -6.83 -3.86
N GLY A 498 27.69 -6.09 -3.58
CA GLY A 498 28.91 -6.01 -4.39
C GLY A 498 28.85 -5.33 -5.77
N GLU A 499 27.72 -5.36 -6.46
CA GLU A 499 27.53 -4.81 -7.80
C GLU A 499 27.51 -3.28 -7.70
N SER A 500 28.42 -2.62 -8.43
CA SER A 500 28.46 -1.16 -8.46
C SER A 500 27.15 -0.64 -9.04
N ASP A 501 26.45 0.24 -8.33
CA ASP A 501 25.34 1.04 -8.89
C ASP A 501 25.91 2.24 -9.68
N PRO A 502 26.08 2.13 -11.03
CA PRO A 502 26.60 3.25 -11.83
C PRO A 502 25.63 4.42 -11.88
N LEU A 503 24.34 4.19 -11.64
CA LEU A 503 23.33 5.24 -11.63
C LEU A 503 23.50 6.12 -10.39
N ALA A 504 23.76 5.54 -9.22
CA ALA A 504 24.04 6.31 -8.00
C ALA A 504 25.25 7.23 -8.17
N ALA A 505 26.34 6.71 -8.76
CA ALA A 505 27.54 7.50 -9.07
C ALA A 505 27.24 8.64 -10.06
N ALA A 506 26.57 8.34 -11.18
CA ALA A 506 26.23 9.33 -12.19
C ALA A 506 25.26 10.41 -11.67
N LEU A 507 24.34 10.06 -10.76
CA LEU A 507 23.43 11.01 -10.13
C LEU A 507 24.16 11.95 -9.16
N LEU A 508 25.16 11.45 -8.43
CA LEU A 508 26.01 12.26 -7.56
C LEU A 508 26.89 13.22 -8.36
N GLU A 509 27.49 12.76 -9.45
CA GLU A 509 28.25 13.62 -10.37
C GLU A 509 27.37 14.72 -10.99
N ARG A 510 26.12 14.39 -11.35
CA ARG A 510 25.16 15.39 -11.85
C ARG A 510 24.71 16.37 -10.77
N MET A 511 24.63 15.94 -9.51
CA MET A 511 24.28 16.81 -8.39
C MET A 511 25.37 17.86 -8.13
N ASP A 512 26.64 17.46 -8.23
CA ASP A 512 27.78 18.37 -8.13
C ASP A 512 27.72 19.51 -9.15
N ALA A 513 27.46 19.19 -10.42
CA ALA A 513 27.33 20.18 -11.50
C ALA A 513 26.26 21.27 -11.18
N GLY A 514 25.21 20.92 -10.42
CA GLY A 514 24.21 21.86 -9.93
C GLY A 514 24.63 22.61 -8.66
N ALA A 515 25.32 21.94 -7.74
CA ALA A 515 25.72 22.48 -6.44
C ALA A 515 26.82 23.56 -6.53
N ALA A 516 27.73 23.46 -7.50
CA ALA A 516 28.80 24.43 -7.72
C ALA A 516 28.30 25.87 -8.00
N SER A 517 27.04 25.99 -8.45
CA SER A 517 26.42 27.28 -8.81
C SER A 517 25.66 27.95 -7.65
N LEU A 518 25.49 27.27 -6.51
CA LEU A 518 24.67 27.72 -5.38
C LEU A 518 25.55 28.21 -4.21
N PRO A 519 25.09 29.23 -3.45
CA PRO A 519 25.75 29.63 -2.21
C PRO A 519 25.77 28.49 -1.19
N ALA A 520 26.81 28.40 -0.36
CA ALA A 520 26.97 27.31 0.60
C ALA A 520 25.74 27.18 1.54
N PRO A 521 25.10 26.00 1.60
CA PRO A 521 23.95 25.77 2.47
C PRO A 521 24.38 25.85 3.94
N ARG A 522 23.65 26.63 4.76
CA ARG A 522 23.99 26.85 6.18
C ARG A 522 23.03 26.16 7.14
N THR A 523 21.87 25.76 6.65
CA THR A 523 20.83 25.12 7.47
C THR A 523 20.40 23.77 6.87
N ALA A 524 19.80 22.91 7.69
CA ALA A 524 19.19 21.66 7.22
C ALA A 524 18.09 21.90 6.18
N GLY A 525 17.39 23.05 6.24
CA GLY A 525 16.40 23.46 5.23
C GLY A 525 17.02 23.77 3.88
N ASP A 526 18.20 24.41 3.86
CA ASP A 526 18.95 24.70 2.63
C ASP A 526 19.44 23.40 1.99
N LEU A 527 19.97 22.47 2.81
CA LEU A 527 20.35 21.12 2.37
C LEU A 527 19.16 20.35 1.79
N TYR A 528 17.97 20.47 2.38
CA TYR A 528 16.78 19.79 1.86
C TYR A 528 16.30 20.41 0.55
N THR A 529 16.39 21.74 0.40
CA THR A 529 16.08 22.44 -0.84
C THR A 529 17.02 22.04 -1.97
N LEU A 530 18.32 21.89 -1.65
CA LEU A 530 19.32 21.36 -2.58
C LEU A 530 19.00 19.92 -2.99
N TRP A 531 18.66 19.06 -2.03
CA TRP A 531 18.27 17.68 -2.30
C TRP A 531 17.02 17.60 -3.18
N LEU A 532 15.97 18.36 -2.88
CA LEU A 532 14.72 18.40 -3.67
C LEU A 532 14.94 18.76 -5.14
N ARG A 533 15.89 19.66 -5.43
CA ARG A 533 16.25 20.06 -6.79
C ARG A 533 17.17 19.05 -7.48
N SER A 534 17.81 18.16 -6.72
CA SER A 534 18.74 17.17 -7.23
C SER A 534 18.00 15.99 -7.88
N PRO A 535 18.63 15.32 -8.86
CA PRO A 535 18.05 14.13 -9.46
C PRO A 535 18.03 12.92 -8.49
N LEU A 536 18.71 13.00 -7.34
CA LEU A 536 18.63 12.01 -6.27
C LEU A 536 17.25 11.99 -5.59
N ALA A 537 16.57 13.13 -5.46
CA ALA A 537 15.23 13.19 -4.89
C ALA A 537 14.19 12.54 -5.82
N VAL A 538 14.30 12.77 -7.12
CA VAL A 538 13.43 12.14 -8.13
C VAL A 538 13.64 10.62 -8.15
N ALA A 539 14.90 10.20 -8.00
CA ALA A 539 15.26 8.79 -7.99
C ALA A 539 15.05 8.11 -6.64
N ASP A 540 14.61 8.81 -5.59
CA ASP A 540 14.30 8.28 -4.24
C ASP A 540 15.44 7.43 -3.63
N TYR A 541 16.66 7.97 -3.67
CA TYR A 541 17.82 7.34 -3.03
C TYR A 541 17.91 7.70 -1.53
N PRO A 542 18.25 6.74 -0.65
CA PRO A 542 18.49 7.02 0.76
C PRO A 542 19.75 7.90 0.89
N THR A 543 19.56 9.13 1.35
CA THR A 543 20.60 10.17 1.28
C THR A 543 20.88 10.79 2.65
N VAL A 544 22.14 11.14 2.93
CA VAL A 544 22.56 12.02 4.03
C VAL A 544 23.35 13.16 3.41
N LEU A 545 22.97 14.40 3.70
CA LEU A 545 23.65 15.59 3.24
C LEU A 545 24.25 16.31 4.44
N SER A 546 25.46 16.83 4.30
CA SER A 546 26.12 17.58 5.36
C SER A 546 27.07 18.62 4.78
N GLU A 547 27.13 19.80 5.41
CA GLU A 547 28.12 20.83 5.10
C GLU A 547 29.18 20.85 6.20
N TRP A 548 30.43 20.92 5.77
CA TRP A 548 31.62 20.80 6.60
C TRP A 548 32.56 21.98 6.37
N THR A 549 33.28 22.37 7.41
CA THR A 549 34.43 23.26 7.28
C THR A 549 35.60 22.54 6.58
N PRO A 550 36.57 23.26 6.00
CA PRO A 550 37.82 22.67 5.51
C PRO A 550 38.62 21.90 6.57
N ALA A 551 38.43 22.25 7.85
CA ALA A 551 39.03 21.56 8.98
C ALA A 551 38.35 20.21 9.29
N GLY A 552 37.21 19.91 8.66
CA GLY A 552 36.43 18.70 8.88
C GLY A 552 35.54 18.79 10.11
N GLU A 553 35.01 19.97 10.42
CA GLU A 553 33.95 20.16 11.42
C GLU A 553 32.57 20.28 10.75
N PRO A 554 31.54 19.56 11.20
CA PRO A 554 30.21 19.64 10.62
C PRO A 554 29.50 20.94 11.05
N ARG A 555 28.91 21.64 10.10
CA ARG A 555 28.17 22.90 10.32
C ARG A 555 26.66 22.70 10.19
N ALA A 556 26.23 21.90 9.21
CA ALA A 556 24.84 21.54 9.00
C ALA A 556 24.74 20.09 8.56
N GLU A 557 23.72 19.38 9.03
CA GLU A 557 23.47 17.99 8.66
C GLU A 557 21.98 17.76 8.41
N LEU A 558 21.67 16.99 7.38
CA LEU A 558 20.34 16.55 7.01
C LEU A 558 20.39 15.04 6.71
N ARG A 559 19.79 14.26 7.61
CA ARG A 559 19.66 12.81 7.46
C ARG A 559 18.29 12.46 6.90
N LEU A 560 18.21 12.08 5.62
CA LEU A 560 16.97 11.54 5.03
C LEU A 560 16.89 10.02 5.19
N ALA A 561 18.03 9.37 5.38
CA ALA A 561 18.15 7.97 5.75
C ALA A 561 19.19 7.78 6.86
N SER A 562 19.04 6.70 7.62
CA SER A 562 20.08 6.25 8.56
C SER A 562 21.12 5.45 7.78
N LEU A 563 22.17 6.12 7.32
CA LEU A 563 23.32 5.48 6.67
C LEU A 563 24.41 5.20 7.71
N ASP A 564 25.11 4.07 7.59
CA ASP A 564 26.26 3.72 8.44
C ASP A 564 27.53 4.43 7.94
N LEU A 565 27.46 5.76 7.91
CA LEU A 565 28.58 6.64 7.56
C LEU A 565 29.08 7.29 8.83
N ALA A 566 30.20 6.78 9.36
CA ALA A 566 30.82 7.34 10.56
C ALA A 566 31.24 8.81 10.30
N PRO A 567 30.87 9.78 11.16
CA PRO A 567 31.27 11.18 11.00
C PRO A 567 32.79 11.35 10.89
N ALA A 568 33.56 10.52 11.59
CA ALA A 568 35.02 10.52 11.52
C ALA A 568 35.55 10.14 10.11
N LEU A 569 34.88 9.24 9.40
CA LEU A 569 35.21 8.86 8.03
C LEU A 569 34.93 10.03 7.08
N VAL A 570 33.74 10.64 7.17
CA VAL A 570 33.38 11.79 6.33
C VAL A 570 34.35 12.96 6.58
N ALA A 571 34.67 13.24 7.84
CA ALA A 571 35.66 14.27 8.20
C ALA A 571 37.06 13.97 7.63
N ALA A 572 37.49 12.71 7.62
CA ALA A 572 38.76 12.30 7.02
C ALA A 572 38.76 12.51 5.49
N LEU A 573 37.67 12.16 4.82
CA LEU A 573 37.53 12.38 3.39
C LEU A 573 37.48 13.88 3.05
N VAL A 574 36.78 14.70 3.85
CA VAL A 574 36.73 16.17 3.70
C VAL A 574 38.14 16.77 3.82
N ARG A 575 38.92 16.38 4.84
CA ARG A 575 40.29 16.88 5.06
C ARG A 575 41.31 16.42 4.02
N SER A 576 40.99 15.40 3.23
CA SER A 576 41.95 14.80 2.31
C SER A 576 42.47 15.82 1.26
N PRO A 577 43.76 15.76 0.88
CA PRO A 577 44.33 16.68 -0.12
C PRO A 577 43.59 16.64 -1.46
N ALA A 578 43.04 15.48 -1.82
CA ALA A 578 42.28 15.27 -3.04
C ALA A 578 40.99 16.11 -3.10
N THR A 579 40.45 16.58 -1.95
CA THR A 579 39.26 17.44 -1.91
C THR A 579 39.54 18.83 -2.47
N ARG A 580 40.80 19.27 -2.41
CA ARG A 580 41.23 20.56 -2.99
C ARG A 580 41.34 20.52 -4.51
N GLY A 581 41.38 19.32 -5.11
CA GLY A 581 41.48 19.12 -6.55
C GLY A 581 40.16 19.21 -7.31
N GLY A 582 39.03 19.30 -6.60
CA GLY A 582 37.70 19.36 -7.18
C GLY A 582 36.73 18.33 -6.58
N PRO A 583 35.49 18.30 -7.09
CA PRO A 583 34.46 17.38 -6.62
C PRO A 583 34.77 15.93 -6.99
N ARG A 584 34.44 14.99 -6.10
CA ARG A 584 34.66 13.56 -6.34
C ARG A 584 33.64 12.67 -5.64
N VAL A 585 33.40 11.50 -6.22
CA VAL A 585 32.56 10.44 -5.64
C VAL A 585 33.45 9.30 -5.15
N GLU A 586 33.36 9.01 -3.85
CA GLU A 586 34.08 7.91 -3.20
C GLU A 586 33.15 6.74 -2.94
N ARG A 587 33.66 5.53 -3.20
CA ARG A 587 32.95 4.28 -2.91
C ARG A 587 33.36 3.77 -1.53
N VAL A 588 32.43 3.77 -0.59
CA VAL A 588 32.64 3.36 0.79
C VAL A 588 31.90 2.03 1.06
N PRO A 589 32.60 0.91 1.26
CA PRO A 589 31.97 -0.30 1.74
C PRO A 589 31.54 -0.12 3.20
N ALA A 590 30.24 -0.26 3.49
CA ALA A 590 29.72 -0.21 4.85
C ALA A 590 28.62 -1.27 5.05
N VAL A 591 27.91 -1.25 6.18
CA VAL A 591 26.85 -2.22 6.45
C VAL A 591 25.51 -1.48 6.59
N PRO A 592 24.47 -1.84 5.82
CA PRO A 592 24.45 -2.87 4.78
C PRO A 592 24.88 -2.32 3.42
N GLY A 593 25.92 -2.89 2.79
CA GLY A 593 26.27 -2.68 1.37
C GLY A 593 27.17 -1.48 1.05
N VAL A 594 27.32 -1.18 -0.24
CA VAL A 594 28.20 -0.11 -0.73
C VAL A 594 27.48 1.24 -0.67
N HIS A 595 28.12 2.21 -0.05
CA HIS A 595 27.69 3.60 -0.01
C HIS A 595 28.54 4.44 -0.97
N TYR A 596 27.95 5.45 -1.58
CA TYR A 596 28.67 6.42 -2.42
C TYR A 596 28.65 7.77 -1.72
N VAL A 597 29.81 8.40 -1.57
CA VAL A 597 29.95 9.69 -0.90
C VAL A 597 30.51 10.70 -1.89
N LEU A 598 29.69 11.66 -2.32
CA LEU A 598 30.15 12.83 -3.04
C LEU A 598 30.76 13.82 -2.05
N ILE A 599 31.92 14.37 -2.42
CA ILE A 599 32.60 15.44 -1.70
C ILE A 599 32.85 16.55 -2.70
N ALA A 600 32.17 17.68 -2.51
CA ALA A 600 32.22 18.81 -3.43
C ALA A 600 32.55 20.10 -2.68
N PRO A 601 33.60 20.84 -3.07
CA PRO A 601 33.84 22.18 -2.53
C PRO A 601 32.71 23.13 -2.96
N VAL A 602 32.21 23.94 -2.03
CA VAL A 602 31.12 24.92 -2.27
C VAL A 602 31.62 26.36 -2.12
N GLN A 603 30.92 27.30 -2.76
CA GLN A 603 31.28 28.72 -2.69
C GLN A 603 31.25 29.24 -1.25
N GLY A 604 32.31 29.92 -0.82
CA GLY A 604 32.51 30.35 0.57
C GLY A 604 33.44 29.43 1.39
N GLY A 605 34.12 28.48 0.74
CA GLY A 605 35.18 27.67 1.34
C GLY A 605 34.66 26.53 2.22
N GLY A 606 33.38 26.18 2.16
CA GLY A 606 32.84 24.97 2.79
C GLY A 606 33.00 23.74 1.89
N VAL A 607 32.71 22.56 2.44
CA VAL A 607 32.69 21.29 1.70
C VAL A 607 31.34 20.61 1.91
N LEU A 608 30.65 20.32 0.82
CA LEU A 608 29.41 19.56 0.83
C LEU A 608 29.74 18.06 0.73
N ALA A 609 29.27 17.28 1.69
CA ALA A 609 29.33 15.82 1.66
C ALA A 609 27.92 15.25 1.50
N VAL A 610 27.72 14.46 0.43
CA VAL A 610 26.45 13.78 0.15
C VAL A 610 26.68 12.27 0.11
N GLY A 611 26.22 11.58 1.14
CA GLY A 611 26.23 10.12 1.21
C GLY A 611 24.95 9.52 0.65
N VAL A 612 25.07 8.53 -0.22
CA VAL A 612 23.97 7.73 -0.78
C VAL A 612 24.17 6.28 -0.42
N GLY A 613 23.16 5.67 0.21
CA GLY A 613 23.16 4.25 0.54
C GLY A 613 22.51 3.38 -0.54
N PRO A 614 22.62 2.05 -0.41
CA PRO A 614 21.96 1.12 -1.33
C PRO A 614 20.44 1.19 -1.18
N ARG A 615 19.73 0.99 -2.30
CA ARG A 615 18.26 0.96 -2.36
C ARG A 615 17.74 -0.39 -1.83
N SER A 616 17.87 -0.61 -0.52
CA SER A 616 17.32 -1.80 0.13
C SER A 616 16.34 -1.40 1.23
N ARG A 617 15.23 -2.15 1.32
CA ARG A 617 14.27 -2.00 2.43
C ARG A 617 14.70 -2.75 3.69
N VAL A 618 15.71 -3.61 3.57
CA VAL A 618 16.27 -4.39 4.69
C VAL A 618 16.97 -3.46 5.69
N GLY A 619 17.54 -2.34 5.24
CA GLY A 619 18.19 -1.34 6.10
C GLY A 619 17.29 -0.23 6.67
N THR A 620 16.11 0.03 6.08
CA THR A 620 15.25 1.16 6.49
C THR A 620 14.53 1.00 7.84
N ARG A 621 14.77 -0.09 8.59
CA ARG A 621 14.10 -0.36 9.87
C ARG A 621 14.72 0.36 11.08
N GLY A 622 15.67 1.27 10.87
CA GLY A 622 16.42 1.94 11.94
C GLY A 622 15.74 3.14 12.63
N LEU A 623 14.73 3.77 12.04
CA LEU A 623 14.09 4.95 12.65
C LEU A 623 12.87 4.62 13.55
N GLY A 624 12.60 3.33 13.78
CA GLY A 624 11.53 2.86 14.66
C GLY A 624 11.99 2.30 16.02
N GLY A 625 13.29 2.32 16.34
CA GLY A 625 13.74 1.75 17.60
C GLY A 625 15.25 1.78 17.78
N ALA A 626 15.79 2.91 18.23
CA ALA A 626 17.13 2.98 18.80
C ALA A 626 17.03 3.40 20.28
N ARG A 627 16.62 2.44 21.13
CA ARG A 627 17.11 2.37 22.50
C ARG A 627 18.61 2.06 22.42
N ARG A 628 19.46 3.06 22.64
CA ARG A 628 20.71 2.94 23.41
C ARG A 628 21.34 4.31 23.54
N ALA A 629 21.38 4.79 24.78
CA ALA A 629 22.21 5.92 25.18
C ALA A 629 23.70 5.57 25.00
N PRO A 630 24.57 6.54 24.67
CA PRO A 630 26.00 6.40 24.86
C PRO A 630 26.31 6.66 26.34
N GLY A 631 26.84 5.65 27.04
CA GLY A 631 27.34 5.79 28.41
C GLY A 631 28.81 5.44 28.44
N GLY A 632 29.67 6.44 28.64
CA GLY A 632 31.09 6.27 28.85
C GLY A 632 31.43 5.63 30.21
N LEU A 633 32.46 4.78 30.16
CA LEU A 633 33.48 4.47 31.18
C LEU A 633 33.18 4.80 32.66
N ALA A 634 33.02 3.76 33.49
CA ALA A 634 33.92 3.43 34.63
C ALA A 634 33.26 2.45 35.62
N GLY A 635 34.07 1.52 36.15
CA GLY A 635 33.85 0.92 37.48
C GLY A 635 33.25 -0.49 37.47
N GLY A 636 34.07 -1.50 37.76
CA GLY A 636 33.70 -2.91 37.66
C GLY A 636 33.03 -3.51 38.89
N ARG A 637 32.48 -4.72 38.71
CA ARG A 637 32.69 -5.87 39.61
C ARG A 637 32.11 -7.13 38.97
N ALA A 638 32.85 -8.22 39.18
CA ALA A 638 32.66 -9.54 38.63
C ALA A 638 31.32 -10.20 39.01
N ALA A 639 30.74 -10.95 38.08
CA ALA A 639 29.87 -12.09 38.40
C ALA A 639 29.81 -13.10 37.22
N ARG A 640 30.60 -14.16 37.37
CA ARG A 640 30.36 -15.56 36.99
C ARG A 640 29.33 -15.88 35.89
N ALA A 641 29.83 -16.49 34.80
CA ALA A 641 29.06 -17.38 33.94
C ALA A 641 28.78 -18.72 34.62
N PRO A 642 27.64 -19.38 34.37
CA PRO A 642 27.52 -20.83 34.48
C PRO A 642 27.56 -21.48 33.10
N ALA A 643 28.49 -22.42 32.96
CA ALA A 643 28.61 -23.34 31.86
C ALA A 643 27.42 -24.32 31.83
N GLY A 644 26.73 -24.40 30.68
CA GLY A 644 25.78 -25.46 30.38
C GLY A 644 26.41 -26.47 29.43
N ARG A 645 26.79 -27.64 29.97
CA ARG A 645 27.23 -28.82 29.23
C ARG A 645 26.10 -29.32 28.33
N LEU A 646 26.38 -29.54 27.05
CA LEU A 646 25.69 -30.54 26.24
C LEU A 646 26.74 -31.53 25.74
N ALA A 647 26.89 -32.62 26.50
CA ALA A 647 27.49 -33.84 26.02
C ALA A 647 26.42 -34.63 25.28
N GLY A 648 26.70 -34.97 24.02
CA GLY A 648 25.83 -35.75 23.15
C GLY A 648 26.65 -36.31 22.01
N THR A 649 27.44 -37.33 22.34
CA THR A 649 28.22 -38.19 21.45
C THR A 649 27.33 -38.90 20.43
N VAL A 650 27.63 -38.74 19.14
CA VAL A 650 27.39 -39.77 18.10
C VAL A 650 28.65 -39.85 17.23
N ALA A 651 29.48 -40.84 17.52
CA ALA A 651 30.42 -41.47 16.58
C ALA A 651 29.61 -42.42 15.67
N ALA A 652 30.00 -42.85 14.47
CA ALA A 652 31.04 -42.53 13.51
C ALA A 652 30.71 -43.34 12.24
N ALA A 653 31.06 -42.84 11.05
CA ALA A 653 31.41 -43.58 9.84
C ALA A 653 31.76 -42.52 8.77
N GLY A 654 32.91 -42.48 8.10
CA GLY A 654 33.97 -43.45 7.92
C GLY A 654 34.42 -43.32 6.47
N ALA A 655 35.53 -42.61 6.22
CA ALA A 655 36.26 -42.68 4.95
C ALA A 655 37.64 -42.02 5.10
N ARG A 656 38.68 -42.83 5.28
CA ARG A 656 40.01 -42.53 4.73
C ARG A 656 40.87 -43.79 4.71
N SER A 657 41.20 -44.18 3.48
CA SER A 657 42.18 -45.18 3.08
C SER A 657 43.56 -44.55 2.92
N ALA A 658 44.57 -45.42 2.81
CA ALA A 658 46.03 -45.21 2.65
C ALA A 658 46.81 -45.09 3.98
N GLY A 659 47.87 -45.84 4.27
CA GLY A 659 48.64 -46.84 3.52
C GLY A 659 49.99 -47.05 4.23
N GLY A 660 50.58 -48.26 4.10
CA GLY A 660 51.97 -48.60 4.53
C GLY A 660 52.01 -49.65 5.63
N ARG A 661 52.18 -50.96 5.34
CA ARG A 661 53.44 -51.70 5.07
C ARG A 661 54.54 -51.47 6.13
N ARG A 662 54.61 -52.34 7.14
CA ARG A 662 55.50 -53.52 7.19
C ARG A 662 55.07 -54.43 8.35
#